data_AF-A0A0M2UYY1-F1
#
_entry.id   AF-A0A0M2UYY1-F1
#
_cell.length_a   1.000
_cell.length_b   1.000
_cell.length_c   1.000
_cell.angle_alpha   90.00
_cell.angle_beta   90.00
_cell.angle_gamma   90.00
#
_symmetry.space_group_name_H-M   'P 1'
#
loop_
_entity.id
_entity.type
_entity.pdbx_description
1 polymer ?
#
loop_
_entity_poly.entity_id
_entity_poly.type
_entity_poly.pdbx_seq_one_letter_code
_entity_poly.pdbx_strand_id
1 'polypeptide(L)'
;MSYSTLSYDAFLRITSQNKNLEYVFLLGAGASISSGVPSAEDCIWEWKKEIFLTNNLHDSDLCDDLKLQSTRIKIQKWIDADGSCPPLDDPQEYSFFAERAYPTDESRRKYFENLFQGKSPSFGYHILCLLAKEGMAKIVFTTNFDGLLTRAAYLNNLTPIEVTIDTEDYIHRQLEKNRIMCVALHGDYKYEKLKNTGKELDNQSVEFEKALQFHLYNKNLIVLGYSGRDKLLMSALEKAYSTKGSGALFWCSYKDKISQDVEILLNRAVENDRKAYLVLTNGFDETLHDIAKYCFSDNNELQKKLSEIVQIKDINSPNEELHIEPLSTVSSILVDGSHINIEKEIVSIESSTTQPFGFHESAFLSELTISCIIGAWNESVESDKDVITNLSKRRYIDWIVDLRQVLHLRESPLKMSNGIWYVIDRKALWNALGSRIFDDHLDQFKRCVTTVLTELDPQFELPVDKRYAVRIYGKVLKHSSDLRKGLAETLALLGNYGNVLKNCAQDKPESTAILAIREIFEGADWRLWGSLNDLLPTLAEAAPGEFLDLVEKALQQSPCPFDELFVQEGSSVTGRNHMIGLLRALECLAWHEEHLVHVAMILAELAFHDPGGNLANRPANSLTTILLPWLPQTLAPIHKRITSIKQSKQSSPTLPGMYCSVYCRINIMYQLAHINPAGATSFQMTGSPRLQIRYIGSRLLVMQRLPLK
;
A
#
# COMPACT_ATOMS: atom_id res chain seq x y z
N MET A 1 -12.38 36.02 22.79
CA MET A 1 -11.66 35.46 21.63
C MET A 1 -10.66 36.50 21.14
N SER A 2 -9.37 36.17 21.08
CA SER A 2 -8.32 37.06 20.58
C SER A 2 -8.08 36.88 19.08
N TYR A 3 -8.55 35.78 18.49
CA TYR A 3 -8.53 35.56 17.03
C TYR A 3 -9.63 36.32 16.31
N SER A 4 -9.40 36.59 15.02
CA SER A 4 -10.33 37.32 14.15
C SER A 4 -11.16 36.35 13.31
N THR A 5 -12.47 36.56 13.26
CA THR A 5 -13.32 35.93 12.24
C THR A 5 -13.17 36.70 10.94
N LEU A 6 -12.74 36.02 9.88
CA LEU A 6 -12.51 36.60 8.57
C LEU A 6 -13.69 36.29 7.66
N SER A 7 -14.24 37.31 7.01
CA SER A 7 -15.32 37.11 6.03
C SER A 7 -14.82 36.30 4.83
N TYR A 8 -15.69 35.48 4.27
CA TYR A 8 -15.34 34.57 3.17
C TYR A 8 -14.79 35.33 1.94
N ASP A 9 -15.36 36.48 1.60
CA ASP A 9 -14.89 37.33 0.49
C ASP A 9 -13.49 37.92 0.76
N ALA A 10 -13.20 38.29 2.01
CA ALA A 10 -11.87 38.76 2.41
C ALA A 10 -10.85 37.62 2.35
N PHE A 11 -11.24 36.40 2.74
CA PHE A 11 -10.41 35.21 2.59
C PHE A 11 -10.02 34.97 1.12
N LEU A 12 -10.98 35.03 0.19
CA LEU A 12 -10.70 34.89 -1.25
C LEU A 12 -9.75 35.98 -1.79
N ARG A 13 -9.91 37.23 -1.34
CA ARG A 13 -8.98 38.31 -1.72
C ARG A 13 -7.57 38.07 -1.19
N ILE A 14 -7.44 37.59 0.05
CA ILE A 14 -6.14 37.28 0.66
C ILE A 14 -5.45 36.13 -0.07
N THR A 15 -6.16 35.06 -0.42
CA THR A 15 -5.57 33.92 -1.14
C THR A 15 -5.14 34.30 -2.55
N SER A 16 -5.93 35.12 -3.26
CA SER A 16 -5.56 35.59 -4.61
C SER A 16 -4.38 36.55 -4.63
N GLN A 17 -4.29 37.49 -3.68
CA GLN A 17 -3.11 38.37 -3.55
C GLN A 17 -1.83 37.56 -3.25
N ASN A 18 -1.99 36.44 -2.54
CA ASN A 18 -0.90 35.56 -2.15
C ASN A 18 -0.80 34.31 -3.04
N LYS A 19 -1.31 34.35 -4.28
CA LYS A 19 -1.32 33.18 -5.20
C LYS A 19 0.07 32.60 -5.53
N ASN A 20 1.13 33.38 -5.30
CA ASN A 20 2.52 32.95 -5.49
C ASN A 20 3.14 32.31 -4.23
N LEU A 21 2.42 32.28 -3.11
CA LEU A 21 2.88 31.62 -1.89
C LEU A 21 2.44 30.15 -1.88
N GLU A 22 3.26 29.32 -1.26
CA GLU A 22 2.92 27.92 -1.00
C GLU A 22 2.04 27.81 0.25
N TYR A 23 0.89 27.16 0.09
CA TYR A 23 -0.04 26.82 1.15
C TYR A 23 0.08 25.34 1.51
N VAL A 24 -0.03 25.08 2.81
CA VAL A 24 -0.23 23.75 3.36
C VAL A 24 -1.73 23.55 3.55
N PHE A 25 -2.24 22.41 3.12
CA PHE A 25 -3.64 22.03 3.32
C PHE A 25 -3.76 20.94 4.39
N LEU A 26 -4.78 21.02 5.24
CA LEU A 26 -5.20 19.95 6.14
C LEU A 26 -6.61 19.53 5.76
N LEU A 27 -6.79 18.30 5.28
CA LEU A 27 -8.07 17.75 4.84
C LEU A 27 -8.60 16.72 5.84
N GLY A 28 -9.81 16.95 6.34
CA GLY A 28 -10.56 15.97 7.14
C GLY A 28 -11.64 15.24 6.35
N ALA A 29 -12.40 14.37 7.03
CA ALA A 29 -13.42 13.53 6.40
C ALA A 29 -14.50 14.34 5.66
N GLY A 30 -14.72 15.59 6.07
CA GLY A 30 -15.64 16.51 5.39
C GLY A 30 -15.26 16.83 3.94
N ALA A 31 -13.99 16.64 3.54
CA ALA A 31 -13.56 16.81 2.15
C ALA A 31 -14.09 15.70 1.22
N SER A 32 -14.43 14.54 1.78
CA SER A 32 -14.81 13.35 1.00
C SER A 32 -16.33 13.13 0.91
N ILE A 33 -17.14 13.99 1.54
CA ILE A 33 -18.61 13.88 1.56
C ILE A 33 -19.19 13.89 0.14
N SER A 34 -18.78 14.85 -0.70
CA SER A 34 -19.21 14.93 -2.10
C SER A 34 -18.74 13.74 -2.95
N SER A 35 -17.72 13.01 -2.49
CA SER A 35 -17.23 11.77 -3.13
C SER A 35 -18.03 10.54 -2.69
N GLY A 36 -19.07 10.72 -1.88
CA GLY A 36 -19.93 9.65 -1.36
C GLY A 36 -19.37 8.90 -0.16
N VAL A 37 -18.37 9.46 0.53
CA VAL A 37 -17.83 8.94 1.80
C VAL A 37 -18.51 9.68 2.97
N PRO A 38 -19.15 8.99 3.92
CA PRO A 38 -19.84 9.63 5.03
C PRO A 38 -18.88 10.35 5.98
N SER A 39 -19.39 11.34 6.70
CA SER A 39 -18.62 11.99 7.75
C SER A 39 -18.45 11.10 8.97
N ALA A 40 -17.52 11.44 9.88
CA ALA A 40 -17.38 10.74 11.16
C ALA A 40 -18.67 10.79 12.01
N GLU A 41 -19.47 11.85 11.88
CA GLU A 41 -20.78 11.96 12.55
C GLU A 41 -21.79 10.98 11.96
N ASP A 42 -21.82 10.84 10.63
CA ASP A 42 -22.68 9.88 9.94
C ASP A 42 -22.32 8.44 10.28
N CYS A 43 -21.02 8.09 10.32
CA CYS A 43 -20.56 6.77 10.75
C CYS A 43 -21.02 6.41 12.17
N ILE A 44 -20.95 7.37 13.11
CA ILE A 44 -21.45 7.16 14.48
C ILE A 44 -22.93 6.79 14.46
N TRP A 45 -23.75 7.53 13.69
CA TRP A 45 -25.18 7.25 13.61
C TRP A 45 -25.50 5.91 12.94
N GLU A 46 -24.75 5.51 11.91
CA GLU A 46 -24.87 4.18 11.31
C GLU A 46 -24.53 3.08 12.32
N TRP A 47 -23.43 3.20 13.07
CA TRP A 47 -23.07 2.22 14.10
C TRP A 47 -24.11 2.15 15.23
N LYS A 48 -24.62 3.30 15.68
CA LYS A 48 -25.70 3.37 16.65
C LYS A 48 -26.96 2.65 16.16
N LYS A 49 -27.31 2.83 14.87
CA LYS A 49 -28.42 2.13 14.22
C LYS A 49 -28.19 0.62 14.18
N GLU A 50 -27.04 0.16 13.68
CA GLU A 50 -26.70 -1.26 13.63
C GLU A 50 -26.79 -1.93 15.01
N ILE A 51 -26.21 -1.30 16.04
CA ILE A 51 -26.31 -1.79 17.42
C ILE A 51 -27.78 -1.83 17.89
N PHE A 52 -28.55 -0.79 17.62
CA PHE A 52 -29.98 -0.76 17.97
C PHE A 52 -30.76 -1.88 17.27
N LEU A 53 -30.59 -2.09 15.96
CA LEU A 53 -31.33 -3.09 15.18
C LEU A 53 -30.99 -4.52 15.64
N THR A 54 -29.70 -4.82 15.82
CA THR A 54 -29.23 -6.14 16.26
C THR A 54 -29.70 -6.52 17.68
N ASN A 55 -29.99 -5.55 18.55
CA ASN A 55 -30.53 -5.79 19.89
C ASN A 55 -32.06 -5.80 19.95
N ASN A 56 -32.75 -5.36 18.89
CA ASN A 56 -34.21 -5.25 18.83
C ASN A 56 -34.79 -6.03 17.62
N LEU A 57 -34.26 -7.23 17.32
CA LEU A 57 -34.60 -8.06 16.15
C LEU A 57 -36.08 -8.46 16.05
N HIS A 58 -36.83 -8.41 17.14
CA HIS A 58 -38.24 -8.82 17.19
C HIS A 58 -39.21 -7.65 17.07
N ASP A 59 -38.72 -6.42 17.00
CA ASP A 59 -39.55 -5.23 16.86
C ASP A 59 -39.84 -4.98 15.37
N SER A 60 -41.11 -5.01 14.98
CA SER A 60 -41.55 -4.96 13.58
C SER A 60 -41.42 -3.57 12.92
N ASP A 61 -41.19 -2.53 13.72
CA ASP A 61 -40.87 -1.17 13.28
C ASP A 61 -39.34 -0.96 13.21
N LEU A 62 -38.68 -1.68 12.29
CA LEU A 62 -37.27 -1.44 12.01
C LEU A 62 -37.12 -0.05 11.37
N CYS A 63 -36.28 0.78 11.99
CA CYS A 63 -36.18 2.19 11.66
C CYS A 63 -35.29 2.39 10.44
N ASP A 64 -35.89 2.63 9.26
CA ASP A 64 -35.14 2.61 8.01
C ASP A 64 -34.29 3.88 7.78
N ASP A 65 -34.78 5.07 8.15
CA ASP A 65 -34.16 6.33 7.75
C ASP A 65 -33.55 7.15 8.92
N LEU A 66 -32.21 7.25 8.93
CA LEU A 66 -31.42 8.09 9.85
C LEU A 66 -31.54 9.59 9.58
N LYS A 67 -32.15 10.01 8.46
CA LYS A 67 -32.42 11.42 8.17
C LYS A 67 -33.58 11.98 9.00
N LEU A 68 -34.45 11.11 9.52
CA LEU A 68 -35.55 11.52 10.38
C LEU A 68 -35.08 11.78 11.82
N GLN A 69 -35.39 12.97 12.34
CA GLN A 69 -35.03 13.34 13.72
C GLN A 69 -35.70 12.44 14.77
N SER A 70 -36.93 11.98 14.51
CA SER A 70 -37.64 11.03 15.37
C SER A 70 -36.87 9.70 15.53
N THR A 71 -36.29 9.19 14.45
CA THR A 71 -35.43 8.00 14.45
C THR A 71 -34.20 8.18 15.33
N ARG A 72 -33.47 9.28 15.13
CA ARG A 72 -32.26 9.60 15.91
C ARG A 72 -32.57 9.72 17.40
N ILE A 73 -33.70 10.36 17.76
CA ILE A 73 -34.16 10.48 19.15
C ILE A 73 -34.51 9.11 19.74
N LYS A 74 -35.19 8.23 18.99
CA LYS A 74 -35.53 6.87 19.43
C LYS A 74 -34.27 6.05 19.73
N ILE A 75 -33.33 6.04 18.79
CA ILE A 75 -32.05 5.32 18.93
C ILE A 75 -31.26 5.89 20.11
N GLN A 76 -31.13 7.22 20.22
CA GLN A 76 -30.37 7.84 21.32
C GLN A 76 -30.98 7.53 22.68
N LYS A 77 -32.31 7.61 22.84
CA LYS A 77 -32.97 7.24 24.11
C LYS A 77 -32.72 5.79 24.53
N TRP A 78 -32.65 4.88 23.56
CA TRP A 78 -32.34 3.47 23.82
C TRP A 78 -30.88 3.29 24.24
N ILE A 79 -29.96 3.99 23.58
CA ILE A 79 -28.53 4.00 23.94
C ILE A 79 -28.31 4.58 25.33
N ASP A 80 -28.95 5.70 25.65
CA ASP A 80 -28.84 6.37 26.95
C ASP A 80 -29.37 5.48 28.09
N ALA A 81 -30.35 4.61 27.80
CA ALA A 81 -30.89 3.66 28.77
C ALA A 81 -29.92 2.52 29.14
N ASP A 82 -28.95 2.21 28.27
CA ASP A 82 -27.94 1.17 28.50
C ASP A 82 -26.88 1.59 29.55
N GLY A 83 -26.79 2.89 29.90
CA GLY A 83 -25.94 3.42 30.98
C GLY A 83 -24.42 3.25 30.83
N SER A 84 -23.98 2.41 29.88
CA SER A 84 -22.59 2.08 29.56
C SER A 84 -22.05 2.82 28.33
N CYS A 85 -22.94 3.48 27.59
CA CYS A 85 -22.62 4.20 26.37
C CYS A 85 -22.26 5.68 26.66
N PRO A 86 -21.34 6.28 25.89
CA PRO A 86 -21.03 7.70 26.00
C PRO A 86 -22.27 8.58 25.66
N PRO A 87 -22.40 9.76 26.29
CA PRO A 87 -23.50 10.67 26.00
C PRO A 87 -23.38 11.25 24.58
N LEU A 88 -24.50 11.77 24.06
CA LEU A 88 -24.54 12.44 22.77
C LEU A 88 -23.50 13.57 22.69
N ASP A 89 -22.76 13.63 21.58
CA ASP A 89 -21.69 14.58 21.29
C ASP A 89 -20.41 14.41 22.14
N ASP A 90 -20.27 13.29 22.87
CA ASP A 90 -19.02 12.98 23.57
C ASP A 90 -17.87 12.73 22.57
N PRO A 91 -16.66 13.27 22.82
CA PRO A 91 -15.51 13.02 21.95
C PRO A 91 -15.16 11.54 21.75
N GLN A 92 -15.53 10.65 22.69
CA GLN A 92 -15.26 9.22 22.65
C GLN A 92 -16.28 8.42 21.84
N GLU A 93 -17.40 9.04 21.40
CA GLU A 93 -18.46 8.33 20.66
C GLU A 93 -17.93 7.59 19.43
N TYR A 94 -17.01 8.21 18.67
CA TYR A 94 -16.47 7.61 17.46
C TYR A 94 -15.76 6.28 17.74
N SER A 95 -14.75 6.28 18.61
CA SER A 95 -14.00 5.07 18.95
C SER A 95 -14.87 4.04 19.67
N PHE A 96 -15.74 4.48 20.58
CA PHE A 96 -16.60 3.60 21.35
C PHE A 96 -17.61 2.85 20.46
N PHE A 97 -18.35 3.57 19.60
CA PHE A 97 -19.36 2.95 18.75
C PHE A 97 -18.74 2.16 17.60
N ALA A 98 -17.56 2.56 17.09
CA ALA A 98 -16.81 1.75 16.13
C ALA A 98 -16.42 0.38 16.72
N GLU A 99 -15.86 0.36 17.94
CA GLU A 99 -15.51 -0.88 18.64
C GLU A 99 -16.73 -1.69 19.05
N ARG A 100 -17.82 -1.04 19.45
CA ARG A 100 -19.04 -1.72 19.87
C ARG A 100 -19.79 -2.34 18.70
N ALA A 101 -19.90 -1.66 17.57
CA ALA A 101 -20.54 -2.17 16.36
C ALA A 101 -19.69 -3.28 15.71
N TYR A 102 -18.37 -3.11 15.69
CA TYR A 102 -17.43 -4.05 15.09
C TYR A 102 -16.28 -4.34 16.07
N PRO A 103 -16.42 -5.36 16.95
CA PRO A 103 -15.45 -5.62 18.02
C PRO A 103 -14.06 -6.06 17.54
N THR A 104 -13.99 -6.74 16.40
CA THR A 104 -12.73 -7.22 15.83
C THR A 104 -12.12 -6.21 14.86
N ASP A 105 -10.79 -6.12 14.87
CA ASP A 105 -10.02 -5.24 13.98
C ASP A 105 -10.31 -5.55 12.50
N GLU A 106 -10.46 -6.83 12.15
CA GLU A 106 -10.80 -7.30 10.80
C GLU A 106 -12.18 -6.82 10.33
N SER A 107 -13.20 -6.85 11.19
CA SER A 107 -14.54 -6.36 10.85
C SER A 107 -14.56 -4.86 10.64
N ARG A 108 -13.83 -4.09 11.47
CA ARG A 108 -13.66 -2.64 11.27
C ARG A 108 -12.95 -2.34 9.97
N ARG A 109 -11.88 -3.07 9.67
CA ARG A 109 -11.16 -2.95 8.40
C ARG A 109 -12.06 -3.22 7.21
N LYS A 110 -12.83 -4.30 7.23
CA LYS A 110 -13.77 -4.65 6.15
C LYS A 110 -14.88 -3.61 6.00
N TYR A 111 -15.38 -3.04 7.11
CA TYR A 111 -16.34 -1.94 7.07
C TYR A 111 -15.76 -0.73 6.31
N PHE A 112 -14.55 -0.27 6.65
CA PHE A 112 -13.92 0.86 5.96
C PHE A 112 -13.52 0.54 4.51
N GLU A 113 -13.03 -0.67 4.22
CA GLU A 113 -12.75 -1.11 2.85
C GLU A 113 -14.01 -1.05 1.98
N ASN A 114 -15.13 -1.57 2.48
CA ASN A 114 -16.43 -1.48 1.80
C ASN A 114 -16.91 -0.02 1.66
N LEU A 115 -16.65 0.82 2.66
CA LEU A 115 -17.06 2.22 2.67
C LEU A 115 -16.39 3.03 1.55
N PHE A 116 -15.13 2.74 1.26
CA PHE A 116 -14.33 3.44 0.24
C PHE A 116 -14.41 2.78 -1.14
N GLN A 117 -14.88 1.53 -1.24
CA GLN A 117 -14.97 0.80 -2.50
C GLN A 117 -15.87 1.53 -3.51
N GLY A 118 -15.38 1.66 -4.75
CA GLY A 118 -16.13 2.27 -5.86
C GLY A 118 -16.30 3.79 -5.79
N LYS A 119 -15.74 4.47 -4.77
CA LYS A 119 -15.82 5.93 -4.63
C LYS A 119 -14.81 6.63 -5.54
N SER A 120 -15.20 7.77 -6.10
CA SER A 120 -14.38 8.59 -7.00
C SER A 120 -14.18 9.99 -6.43
N PRO A 121 -13.02 10.64 -6.66
CA PRO A 121 -12.75 11.95 -6.10
C PRO A 121 -13.72 13.01 -6.64
N SER A 122 -14.23 13.85 -5.74
CA SER A 122 -15.03 15.02 -6.12
C SER A 122 -14.20 16.07 -6.85
N PHE A 123 -14.89 17.01 -7.52
CA PHE A 123 -14.23 18.06 -8.30
C PHE A 123 -13.30 18.93 -7.45
N GLY A 124 -13.54 19.09 -6.14
CA GLY A 124 -12.61 19.77 -5.23
C GLY A 124 -11.22 19.14 -5.23
N TYR A 125 -11.10 17.81 -5.22
CA TYR A 125 -9.80 17.14 -5.30
C TYR A 125 -9.09 17.39 -6.64
N HIS A 126 -9.84 17.46 -7.74
CA HIS A 126 -9.29 17.82 -9.05
C HIS A 126 -8.80 19.28 -9.09
N ILE A 127 -9.54 20.20 -8.48
CA ILE A 127 -9.14 21.61 -8.35
C ILE A 127 -7.92 21.75 -7.44
N LEU A 128 -7.82 20.96 -6.36
CA LEU A 128 -6.63 20.92 -5.51
C LEU A 128 -5.38 20.51 -6.31
N CYS A 129 -5.52 19.52 -7.20
CA CYS A 129 -4.45 19.13 -8.12
C CYS A 129 -4.10 20.26 -9.10
N LEU A 130 -5.08 21.03 -9.57
CA LEU A 130 -4.81 22.20 -10.41
C LEU A 130 -4.02 23.27 -9.64
N LEU A 131 -4.40 23.57 -8.39
CA LEU A 131 -3.67 24.47 -7.50
C LEU A 131 -2.24 23.97 -7.21
N ALA A 132 -2.04 22.65 -7.09
CA ALA A 132 -0.73 22.04 -6.89
C ALA A 132 0.20 22.23 -8.09
N LYS A 133 -0.32 22.10 -9.33
CA LYS A 133 0.46 22.36 -10.57
C LYS A 133 0.95 23.81 -10.69
N GLU A 134 0.16 24.74 -10.16
CA GLU A 134 0.54 26.16 -10.08
C GLU A 134 1.43 26.47 -8.85
N GLY A 135 1.76 25.46 -8.05
CA GLY A 135 2.68 25.57 -6.90
C GLY A 135 2.03 26.10 -5.62
N MET A 136 0.72 26.36 -5.62
CA MET A 136 -0.01 26.89 -4.47
C MET A 136 -0.30 25.82 -3.42
N ALA A 137 -0.58 24.57 -3.83
CA ALA A 137 -1.01 23.48 -2.94
C ALA A 137 -0.08 22.24 -3.01
N LYS A 138 1.18 22.40 -2.59
CA LYS A 138 2.18 21.32 -2.72
C LYS A 138 2.15 20.29 -1.59
N ILE A 139 1.72 20.69 -0.39
CA ILE A 139 1.73 19.83 0.80
C ILE A 139 0.32 19.73 1.34
N VAL A 140 -0.18 18.51 1.40
CA VAL A 140 -1.52 18.19 1.89
C VAL A 140 -1.40 17.14 2.97
N PHE A 141 -1.73 17.55 4.20
CA PHE A 141 -1.95 16.65 5.31
C PHE A 141 -3.39 16.18 5.28
N THR A 142 -3.64 14.90 5.57
CA THR A 142 -4.99 14.37 5.64
C THR A 142 -5.17 13.37 6.77
N THR A 143 -6.33 13.42 7.41
CA THR A 143 -6.79 12.40 8.36
C THR A 143 -7.60 11.29 7.67
N ASN A 144 -7.76 11.35 6.34
CA ASN A 144 -8.63 10.44 5.59
C ASN A 144 -7.85 9.21 5.13
N PHE A 145 -8.51 8.06 5.13
CA PHE A 145 -7.97 6.77 4.69
C PHE A 145 -8.53 6.32 3.32
N ASP A 146 -9.30 7.18 2.66
CA ASP A 146 -10.07 6.85 1.44
C ASP A 146 -9.23 6.81 0.15
N GLY A 147 -7.98 7.29 0.18
CA GLY A 147 -7.08 7.34 -0.97
C GLY A 147 -7.53 8.29 -2.11
N LEU A 148 -8.56 9.11 -1.90
CA LEU A 148 -9.16 9.94 -2.95
C LEU A 148 -8.20 11.01 -3.46
N LEU A 149 -7.39 11.60 -2.58
CA LEU A 149 -6.36 12.58 -2.97
C LEU A 149 -5.31 11.96 -3.92
N THR A 150 -4.78 10.79 -3.56
CA THR A 150 -3.82 10.05 -4.37
C THR A 150 -4.42 9.71 -5.74
N ARG A 151 -5.67 9.22 -5.75
CA ARG A 151 -6.39 8.90 -6.99
C ARG A 151 -6.58 10.13 -7.86
N ALA A 152 -6.97 11.26 -7.27
CA ALA A 152 -7.11 12.53 -7.98
C ALA A 152 -5.77 13.02 -8.54
N ALA A 153 -4.66 12.88 -7.80
CA ALA A 153 -3.34 13.25 -8.29
C ALA A 153 -2.98 12.48 -9.57
N TYR A 154 -3.15 11.15 -9.56
CA TYR A 154 -2.92 10.33 -10.75
C TYR A 154 -3.83 10.71 -11.92
N LEU A 155 -5.13 10.90 -11.69
CA LEU A 155 -6.08 11.33 -12.73
C LEU A 155 -5.73 12.70 -13.35
N ASN A 156 -5.07 13.56 -12.57
CA ASN A 156 -4.63 14.88 -13.03
C ASN A 156 -3.17 14.90 -13.49
N ASN A 157 -2.51 13.77 -13.75
CA ASN A 157 -1.09 13.72 -14.17
C ASN A 157 -0.12 14.39 -13.18
N LEU A 158 -0.40 14.30 -11.89
CA LEU A 158 0.54 14.62 -10.81
C LEU A 158 1.11 13.34 -10.22
N THR A 159 2.35 13.40 -9.75
CA THR A 159 2.94 12.30 -8.99
C THR A 159 2.74 12.56 -7.49
N PRO A 160 1.86 11.82 -6.80
CA PRO A 160 1.75 11.92 -5.36
C PRO A 160 3.00 11.33 -4.69
N ILE A 161 3.53 12.03 -3.69
CA ILE A 161 4.49 11.48 -2.73
C ILE A 161 3.70 11.22 -1.46
N GLU A 162 3.35 9.96 -1.24
CA GLU A 162 2.69 9.54 0.00
C GLU A 162 3.73 9.46 1.11
N VAL A 163 3.49 10.22 2.17
CA VAL A 163 4.27 10.18 3.41
C VAL A 163 3.42 9.43 4.42
N THR A 164 3.83 8.21 4.70
CA THR A 164 3.29 7.32 5.72
C THR A 164 4.26 7.22 6.88
N ILE A 165 3.88 6.51 7.94
CA ILE A 165 4.77 6.24 9.08
C ILE A 165 6.09 5.60 8.63
N ASP A 166 6.06 4.74 7.61
CA ASP A 166 7.27 4.05 7.11
C ASP A 166 8.13 4.90 6.17
N THR A 167 7.67 6.11 5.82
CA THR A 167 8.33 7.01 4.85
C THR A 167 8.43 8.44 5.37
N GLU A 168 8.45 8.63 6.70
CA GLU A 168 8.41 9.94 7.37
C GLU A 168 9.47 10.93 6.86
N ASP A 169 10.68 10.46 6.52
CA ASP A 169 11.76 11.27 5.95
C ASP A 169 11.36 12.01 4.66
N TYR A 170 10.32 11.55 3.96
CA TYR A 170 9.89 12.14 2.71
C TYR A 170 9.28 13.52 2.92
N ILE A 171 8.83 13.83 4.14
CA ILE A 171 8.30 15.15 4.51
C ILE A 171 9.32 16.27 4.29
N HIS A 172 10.62 15.96 4.43
CA HIS A 172 11.70 16.93 4.27
C HIS A 172 12.13 17.14 2.82
N ARG A 173 11.56 16.40 1.86
CA ARG A 173 11.95 16.49 0.45
C ARG A 173 11.48 17.79 -0.20
N GLN A 174 12.33 18.36 -1.03
CA GLN A 174 11.95 19.46 -1.89
C GLN A 174 11.00 18.98 -3.00
N LEU A 175 9.90 19.70 -3.20
CA LEU A 175 8.86 19.32 -4.16
C LEU A 175 9.03 20.03 -5.51
N GLU A 176 9.24 19.24 -6.56
CA GLU A 176 9.21 19.65 -7.97
C GLU A 176 7.80 20.15 -8.39
N LYS A 177 7.70 20.79 -9.55
CA LYS A 177 6.43 21.42 -10.01
C LYS A 177 5.28 20.43 -10.23
N ASN A 178 5.57 19.19 -10.63
CA ASN A 178 4.55 18.17 -10.95
C ASN A 178 4.34 17.13 -9.83
N ARG A 179 4.70 17.49 -8.59
CA ARG A 179 4.56 16.60 -7.43
C ARG A 179 3.71 17.24 -6.35
N ILE A 180 2.92 16.41 -5.68
CA ILE A 180 2.12 16.77 -4.53
C ILE A 180 2.45 15.82 -3.37
N MET A 181 2.76 16.37 -2.20
CA MET A 181 3.03 15.58 -1.01
C MET A 181 1.73 15.34 -0.25
N CYS A 182 1.42 14.06 -0.02
CA CYS A 182 0.22 13.62 0.67
C CYS A 182 0.65 12.97 1.98
N VAL A 183 0.49 13.67 3.11
CA VAL A 183 0.89 13.18 4.43
C VAL A 183 -0.32 12.61 5.15
N ALA A 184 -0.36 11.29 5.33
CA ALA A 184 -1.42 10.64 6.09
C ALA A 184 -1.11 10.74 7.59
N LEU A 185 -1.96 11.45 8.32
CA LEU A 185 -1.73 11.80 9.73
C LEU A 185 -2.00 10.66 10.71
N HIS A 186 -2.97 9.82 10.35
CA HIS A 186 -3.22 8.60 11.07
C HIS A 186 -2.55 7.49 10.29
N GLY A 187 -1.66 6.74 10.95
CA GLY A 187 -1.25 5.45 10.43
C GLY A 187 -2.50 4.66 10.12
N ASP A 188 -2.59 4.19 8.87
CA ASP A 188 -3.46 3.12 8.39
C ASP A 188 -4.26 2.45 9.53
N TYR A 189 -5.56 2.76 9.63
CA TYR A 189 -6.48 2.21 10.64
C TYR A 189 -6.52 0.66 10.62
N LYS A 190 -5.83 0.03 9.65
CA LYS A 190 -5.47 -1.40 9.64
C LYS A 190 -4.67 -1.88 10.86
N TYR A 191 -4.07 -1.02 11.70
CA TYR A 191 -3.10 -1.45 12.72
C TYR A 191 -3.17 -0.80 14.11
N GLU A 192 -4.35 -0.42 14.61
CA GLU A 192 -4.44 0.29 15.91
C GLU A 192 -4.16 -0.54 17.18
N LYS A 193 -4.07 -1.88 17.15
CA LYS A 193 -3.77 -2.69 18.36
C LYS A 193 -2.42 -3.41 18.38
N LEU A 194 -1.45 -2.99 17.56
CA LEU A 194 -0.05 -3.45 17.68
C LEU A 194 0.90 -2.41 18.28
N LYS A 195 0.46 -1.18 18.53
CA LYS A 195 1.34 -0.09 19.02
C LYS A 195 1.14 0.25 20.50
N ASN A 196 1.31 -0.73 21.39
CA ASN A 196 1.41 -0.48 22.83
C ASN A 196 2.76 -0.94 23.39
N THR A 197 3.82 -0.29 22.92
CA THR A 197 5.08 -0.12 23.64
C THR A 197 5.35 1.38 23.72
N GLY A 198 5.01 1.98 24.87
CA GLY A 198 4.99 3.44 25.09
C GLY A 198 6.33 4.19 25.00
N LYS A 199 7.34 3.66 24.30
CA LYS A 199 8.57 4.37 23.93
C LYS A 199 8.67 4.68 22.42
N GLU A 200 7.96 3.93 21.58
CA GLU A 200 7.98 4.15 20.11
C GLU A 200 7.04 5.28 19.69
N LEU A 201 5.90 5.43 20.39
CA LEU A 201 4.97 6.56 20.22
C LEU A 201 5.61 7.90 20.62
N ASP A 202 6.48 7.89 21.63
CA ASP A 202 7.11 9.12 22.16
C ASP A 202 8.20 9.68 21.24
N ASN A 203 8.92 8.85 20.48
CA ASN A 203 9.89 9.35 19.51
C ASN A 203 9.19 9.71 18.19
N GLN A 204 8.38 8.83 17.60
CA GLN A 204 7.78 9.06 16.27
C GLN A 204 6.82 10.26 16.21
N SER A 205 6.14 10.58 17.32
CA SER A 205 5.35 11.82 17.42
C SER A 205 6.23 13.07 17.34
N VAL A 206 7.49 13.01 17.76
CA VAL A 206 8.40 14.15 17.84
C VAL A 206 8.96 14.51 16.46
N GLU A 207 9.36 13.55 15.62
CA GLU A 207 9.78 13.83 14.23
C GLU A 207 8.64 14.44 13.40
N PHE A 208 7.45 13.85 13.49
CA PHE A 208 6.25 14.39 12.83
C PHE A 208 5.91 15.80 13.31
N GLU A 209 5.89 16.03 14.63
CA GLU A 209 5.66 17.36 15.20
C GLU A 209 6.70 18.38 14.73
N LYS A 210 7.98 18.00 14.64
CA LYS A 210 9.06 18.85 14.13
C LYS A 210 8.84 19.19 12.65
N ALA A 211 8.43 18.22 11.84
CA ALA A 211 8.15 18.45 10.43
C ALA A 211 6.94 19.38 10.22
N LEU A 212 5.86 19.15 10.97
CA LEU A 212 4.70 20.04 10.97
C LEU A 212 5.09 21.45 11.42
N GLN A 213 5.86 21.58 12.50
CA GLN A 213 6.44 22.85 12.96
C GLN A 213 7.26 23.55 11.86
N PHE A 214 8.13 22.80 11.18
CA PHE A 214 8.99 23.31 10.12
C PHE A 214 8.18 23.86 8.94
N HIS A 215 7.21 23.09 8.44
CA HIS A 215 6.37 23.53 7.32
C HIS A 215 5.47 24.70 7.70
N LEU A 216 4.91 24.67 8.89
CA LEU A 216 4.01 25.71 9.36
C LEU A 216 4.74 26.96 9.85
N TYR A 217 6.06 26.93 10.05
CA TYR A 217 6.82 28.10 10.51
C TYR A 217 6.61 29.31 9.61
N ASN A 218 6.68 29.12 8.29
CA ASN A 218 6.57 30.20 7.29
C ASN A 218 5.46 30.02 6.25
N LYS A 219 4.84 28.85 6.14
CA LYS A 219 3.75 28.60 5.18
C LYS A 219 2.39 28.77 5.84
N ASN A 220 1.43 29.23 5.05
CA ASN A 220 0.05 29.40 5.51
C ASN A 220 -0.65 28.04 5.52
N LEU A 221 -1.42 27.75 6.57
CA LEU A 221 -2.22 26.54 6.70
C LEU A 221 -3.69 26.85 6.37
N ILE A 222 -4.29 26.09 5.45
CA ILE A 222 -5.73 26.08 5.22
C ILE A 222 -6.28 24.74 5.69
N VAL A 223 -7.16 24.78 6.69
CA VAL A 223 -7.83 23.59 7.22
C VAL A 223 -9.23 23.51 6.63
N LEU A 224 -9.58 22.39 5.97
CA LEU A 224 -10.87 22.14 5.34
C LEU A 224 -11.42 20.77 5.73
N GLY A 225 -12.71 20.68 6.03
CA GLY A 225 -13.40 19.40 6.29
C GLY A 225 -12.94 18.67 7.55
N TYR A 226 -12.14 19.30 8.41
CA TYR A 226 -11.66 18.73 9.67
C TYR A 226 -12.30 19.43 10.87
N SER A 227 -12.81 18.65 11.83
CA SER A 227 -13.57 19.16 12.98
C SER A 227 -12.73 19.38 14.24
N GLY A 228 -11.44 19.01 14.23
CA GLY A 228 -10.57 19.17 15.41
C GLY A 228 -10.79 18.11 16.49
N ARG A 229 -11.26 16.90 16.14
CA ARG A 229 -11.57 15.83 17.11
C ARG A 229 -10.35 15.02 17.57
N ASP A 230 -9.30 14.91 16.77
CA ASP A 230 -8.08 14.19 17.15
C ASP A 230 -7.19 15.04 18.06
N LYS A 231 -7.02 14.57 19.31
CA LYS A 231 -6.22 15.22 20.34
C LYS A 231 -4.73 15.28 20.01
N LEU A 232 -4.15 14.25 19.38
CA LEU A 232 -2.73 14.23 19.05
C LEU A 232 -2.40 15.26 17.98
N LEU A 233 -3.17 15.27 16.89
CA LEU A 233 -3.03 16.29 15.84
C LEU A 233 -3.29 17.70 16.35
N MET A 234 -4.31 17.90 17.19
CA MET A 234 -4.60 19.21 17.77
C MET A 234 -3.46 19.69 18.68
N SER A 235 -2.88 18.80 19.49
CA SER A 235 -1.69 19.09 20.30
C SER A 235 -0.47 19.45 19.43
N ALA A 236 -0.24 18.71 18.35
CA ALA A 236 0.86 18.99 17.41
C ALA A 236 0.70 20.34 16.72
N LEU A 237 -0.53 20.68 16.28
CA LEU A 237 -0.86 22.00 15.74
C LEU A 237 -0.67 23.09 16.79
N GLU A 238 -1.15 22.89 18.02
CA GLU A 238 -1.00 23.86 19.10
C GLU A 238 0.48 24.14 19.38
N LYS A 239 1.30 23.09 19.46
CA LYS A 239 2.75 23.20 19.62
C LYS A 239 3.41 23.93 18.45
N ALA A 240 2.98 23.65 17.22
CA ALA A 240 3.46 24.36 16.03
C ALA A 240 3.17 25.86 16.06
N TYR A 241 1.99 26.25 16.53
CA TYR A 241 1.58 27.65 16.66
C TYR A 241 2.00 28.31 17.99
N SER A 242 2.61 27.56 18.91
CA SER A 242 3.17 28.07 20.18
C SER A 242 4.56 28.70 20.03
N THR A 243 5.08 28.79 18.81
CA THR A 243 6.36 29.46 18.51
C THR A 243 6.10 30.61 17.56
N LYS A 244 6.93 31.68 17.62
CA LYS A 244 6.83 32.79 16.67
C LYS A 244 7.12 32.31 15.24
N GLY A 245 6.31 32.74 14.28
CA GLY A 245 6.46 32.37 12.87
C GLY A 245 5.60 33.26 11.96
N SER A 246 5.86 33.22 10.65
CA SER A 246 5.13 34.03 9.67
C SER A 246 3.94 33.32 9.04
N GLY A 247 3.82 31.99 9.20
CA GLY A 247 2.71 31.21 8.65
C GLY A 247 1.37 31.54 9.33
N ALA A 248 0.37 31.91 8.54
CA ALA A 248 -0.98 32.18 9.03
C ALA A 248 -1.85 30.91 9.07
N LEU A 249 -2.74 30.82 10.06
CA LEU A 249 -3.73 29.75 10.21
C LEU A 249 -5.10 30.21 9.68
N PHE A 250 -5.64 29.52 8.69
CA PHE A 250 -7.01 29.68 8.20
C PHE A 250 -7.81 28.42 8.53
N TRP A 251 -8.67 28.50 9.54
CA TRP A 251 -9.57 27.42 9.91
C TRP A 251 -10.91 27.60 9.19
N CYS A 252 -11.17 26.78 8.17
CA CYS A 252 -12.42 26.85 7.41
C CYS A 252 -13.46 25.92 8.03
N SER A 253 -14.49 26.51 8.63
CA SER A 253 -15.60 25.78 9.23
C SER A 253 -16.83 25.84 8.34
N TYR A 254 -17.59 24.75 8.30
CA TYR A 254 -18.92 24.68 7.67
C TYR A 254 -20.03 25.05 8.65
N LYS A 255 -19.80 24.86 9.96
CA LYS A 255 -20.76 25.18 11.04
C LYS A 255 -20.27 26.41 11.81
N ASP A 256 -21.19 27.21 12.34
CA ASP A 256 -20.86 28.38 13.17
C ASP A 256 -20.17 28.00 14.49
N LYS A 257 -20.38 26.74 14.93
CA LYS A 257 -19.83 26.22 16.18
C LYS A 257 -18.60 25.36 15.90
N ILE A 258 -17.45 25.80 16.41
CA ILE A 258 -16.18 25.06 16.43
C ILE A 258 -15.98 24.38 17.80
N SER A 259 -15.08 23.39 17.86
CA SER A 259 -14.73 22.74 19.13
C SER A 259 -13.86 23.66 20.01
N GLN A 260 -13.85 23.38 21.31
CA GLN A 260 -13.04 24.13 22.27
C GLN A 260 -11.53 24.02 21.96
N ASP A 261 -11.07 22.86 21.48
CA ASP A 261 -9.65 22.67 21.11
C ASP A 261 -9.24 23.58 19.93
N VAL A 262 -10.14 23.78 18.96
CA VAL A 262 -9.90 24.68 17.84
C VAL A 262 -9.86 26.13 18.32
N GLU A 263 -10.74 26.50 19.24
CA GLU A 263 -10.72 27.83 19.85
C GLU A 263 -9.40 28.09 20.60
N ILE A 264 -8.92 27.10 21.36
CA ILE A 264 -7.63 27.15 22.06
C ILE A 264 -6.49 27.33 21.05
N LEU A 265 -6.45 26.52 19.99
CA LEU A 265 -5.43 26.62 18.93
C LEU A 265 -5.39 28.01 18.28
N LEU A 266 -6.56 28.57 17.93
CA LEU A 266 -6.66 29.88 17.30
C LEU A 266 -6.18 30.99 18.23
N ASN A 267 -6.59 30.98 19.50
CA ASN A 267 -6.13 31.95 20.50
C ASN A 267 -4.61 31.81 20.74
N ARG A 268 -4.09 30.58 20.86
CA ARG A 268 -2.67 30.28 21.08
C ARG A 268 -1.79 30.83 19.95
N ALA A 269 -2.24 30.71 18.70
CA ALA A 269 -1.54 31.27 17.56
C ALA A 269 -1.41 32.80 17.68
N VAL A 270 -2.50 33.49 18.05
CA VAL A 270 -2.50 34.96 18.23
C VAL A 270 -1.62 35.39 19.39
N GLU A 271 -1.66 34.67 20.52
CA GLU A 271 -0.81 34.92 21.69
C GLU A 271 0.69 34.86 21.35
N ASN A 272 1.07 34.11 20.32
CA ASN A 272 2.45 33.95 19.86
C ASN A 272 2.78 34.80 18.62
N ASP A 273 2.09 35.93 18.43
CA ASP A 273 2.27 36.88 17.32
C ASP A 273 2.03 36.28 15.92
N ARG A 274 1.23 35.21 15.82
CA ARG A 274 0.86 34.60 14.53
C ARG A 274 -0.55 35.01 14.13
N LYS A 275 -0.78 35.10 12.83
CA LYS A 275 -2.11 35.39 12.28
C LYS A 275 -2.96 34.12 12.32
N ALA A 276 -4.15 34.20 12.89
CA ALA A 276 -5.12 33.11 12.90
C ALA A 276 -6.53 33.63 12.62
N TYR A 277 -7.23 32.93 11.73
CA TYR A 277 -8.54 33.32 11.22
C TYR A 277 -9.51 32.15 11.24
N LEU A 278 -10.71 32.39 11.74
CA LEU A 278 -11.86 31.53 11.52
C LEU A 278 -12.59 32.01 10.26
N VAL A 279 -12.81 31.12 9.30
CA VAL A 279 -13.50 31.41 8.03
C VAL A 279 -14.72 30.51 7.92
N LEU A 280 -15.89 31.09 7.72
CA LEU A 280 -17.10 30.33 7.42
C LEU A 280 -17.15 30.04 5.91
N THR A 281 -17.32 28.77 5.55
CA THR A 281 -17.20 28.27 4.17
C THR A 281 -18.34 27.34 3.80
N ASN A 282 -18.55 27.14 2.50
CA ASN A 282 -19.66 26.34 1.97
C ASN A 282 -19.31 24.87 1.73
N GLY A 283 -18.19 24.39 2.27
CA GLY A 283 -17.68 23.04 2.03
C GLY A 283 -16.38 23.03 1.23
N PHE A 284 -15.74 21.87 1.17
CA PHE A 284 -14.41 21.71 0.56
C PHE A 284 -14.41 22.05 -0.94
N ASP A 285 -15.35 21.47 -1.68
CA ASP A 285 -15.43 21.56 -3.13
C ASP A 285 -15.69 23.02 -3.59
N GLU A 286 -16.70 23.66 -3.03
CA GLU A 286 -17.08 25.05 -3.33
C GLU A 286 -15.95 26.03 -2.96
N THR A 287 -15.31 25.81 -1.81
CA THR A 287 -14.21 26.68 -1.35
C THR A 287 -13.02 26.61 -2.29
N LEU A 288 -12.61 25.41 -2.71
CA LEU A 288 -11.50 25.27 -3.65
C LEU A 288 -11.85 25.85 -5.03
N HIS A 289 -13.09 25.66 -5.48
CA HIS A 289 -13.57 26.28 -6.69
C HIS A 289 -13.46 27.80 -6.65
N ASP A 290 -13.94 28.45 -5.59
CA ASP A 290 -13.91 29.90 -5.48
C ASP A 290 -12.48 30.45 -5.33
N ILE A 291 -11.61 29.74 -4.59
CA ILE A 291 -10.17 30.06 -4.51
C ILE A 291 -9.56 30.01 -5.91
N ALA A 292 -9.72 28.89 -6.63
CA ALA A 292 -9.13 28.72 -7.96
C ALA A 292 -9.69 29.76 -8.96
N LYS A 293 -11.01 30.00 -8.93
CA LYS A 293 -11.67 30.98 -9.79
C LYS A 293 -11.11 32.38 -9.58
N TYR A 294 -10.88 32.79 -8.34
CA TYR A 294 -10.39 34.13 -8.03
C TYR A 294 -8.86 34.26 -8.22
N CYS A 295 -8.07 33.24 -7.87
CA CYS A 295 -6.62 33.20 -8.08
C CYS A 295 -6.23 33.19 -9.56
N PHE A 296 -7.00 32.49 -10.39
CA PHE A 296 -6.73 32.33 -11.83
C PHE A 296 -7.54 33.28 -12.71
N SER A 297 -8.15 34.32 -12.14
CA SER A 297 -9.00 35.29 -12.87
C SER A 297 -8.29 35.93 -14.07
N ASP A 298 -6.97 36.11 -13.99
CA ASP A 298 -6.16 36.71 -15.06
C ASP A 298 -5.68 35.69 -16.13
N ASN A 299 -5.95 34.38 -15.97
CA ASN A 299 -5.44 33.33 -16.84
C ASN A 299 -6.58 32.53 -17.50
N ASN A 300 -6.86 32.85 -18.77
CA ASN A 300 -7.93 32.23 -19.55
C ASN A 300 -7.78 30.71 -19.72
N GLU A 301 -6.55 30.19 -19.81
CA GLU A 301 -6.33 28.74 -19.96
C GLU A 301 -6.69 27.99 -18.67
N LEU A 302 -6.29 28.53 -17.51
CA LEU A 302 -6.61 27.95 -16.22
C LEU A 302 -8.10 28.07 -15.88
N GLN A 303 -8.76 29.18 -16.26
CA GLN A 303 -10.21 29.31 -16.17
C GLN A 303 -10.94 28.27 -17.02
N LYS A 304 -10.46 28.01 -18.23
CA LYS A 304 -11.02 26.96 -19.08
C LYS A 304 -10.88 25.58 -18.42
N LYS A 305 -9.70 25.22 -17.93
CA LYS A 305 -9.47 23.96 -17.19
C LYS A 305 -10.35 23.86 -15.95
N LEU A 306 -10.53 24.95 -15.21
CA LEU A 306 -11.43 25.00 -14.05
C LEU A 306 -12.88 24.72 -14.47
N SER A 307 -13.35 25.32 -15.57
CA SER A 307 -14.70 25.06 -16.08
C SER A 307 -14.88 23.62 -16.56
N GLU A 308 -13.87 23.02 -17.19
CA GLU A 308 -13.89 21.61 -17.61
C GLU A 308 -13.99 20.67 -16.38
N ILE A 309 -13.23 20.94 -15.31
CA ILE A 309 -13.29 20.16 -14.07
C ILE A 309 -14.69 20.23 -13.42
N VAL A 310 -15.32 21.41 -13.44
CA VAL A 310 -16.67 21.59 -12.89
C VAL A 310 -17.74 20.94 -13.79
N GLN A 311 -17.57 20.94 -15.11
CA GLN A 311 -18.54 20.32 -16.04
C GLN A 311 -18.60 18.78 -15.93
N ILE A 312 -17.56 18.13 -15.40
CA ILE A 312 -17.59 16.70 -15.07
C ILE A 312 -18.71 16.37 -14.04
N LYS A 313 -19.23 17.38 -13.34
CA LYS A 313 -20.38 17.30 -12.41
C LYS A 313 -21.71 16.89 -13.07
N ASP A 314 -21.94 17.27 -14.33
CA ASP A 314 -23.28 17.17 -14.93
C ASP A 314 -23.56 15.83 -15.65
N ILE A 315 -22.55 14.97 -15.81
CA ILE A 315 -22.73 13.64 -16.41
C ILE A 315 -23.12 12.59 -15.34
N ASN A 316 -22.92 12.89 -14.06
CA ASN A 316 -23.09 11.94 -12.95
C ASN A 316 -24.15 12.33 -11.91
N SER A 317 -25.09 13.23 -12.24
CA SER A 317 -26.26 13.48 -11.37
C SER A 317 -27.39 12.46 -11.65
N PRO A 318 -28.08 11.95 -10.61
CA PRO A 318 -28.96 10.78 -10.72
C PRO A 318 -30.34 11.18 -11.23
N ASN A 319 -30.61 11.05 -12.52
CA ASN A 319 -31.95 10.91 -13.09
C ASN A 319 -31.83 10.70 -14.60
N GLU A 320 -31.58 9.46 -15.01
CA GLU A 320 -32.14 8.82 -16.20
C GLU A 320 -31.57 7.40 -16.22
N GLU A 321 -32.45 6.40 -16.02
CA GLU A 321 -32.16 5.01 -16.39
C GLU A 321 -31.98 4.96 -17.91
N LEU A 322 -30.78 5.26 -18.39
CA LEU A 322 -30.38 4.84 -19.71
C LEU A 322 -30.12 3.34 -19.63
N HIS A 323 -31.04 2.57 -20.22
CA HIS A 323 -30.79 1.21 -20.68
C HIS A 323 -29.57 1.22 -21.61
N ILE A 324 -28.40 1.02 -21.02
CA ILE A 324 -27.18 0.66 -21.72
C ILE A 324 -27.18 -0.87 -21.73
N GLU A 325 -27.46 -1.46 -22.90
CA GLU A 325 -27.17 -2.87 -23.12
C GLU A 325 -25.69 -3.14 -22.77
N PRO A 326 -25.38 -4.26 -22.11
CA PRO A 326 -24.07 -4.45 -21.51
C PRO A 326 -23.00 -4.51 -22.59
N LEU A 327 -22.27 -3.40 -22.78
CA LEU A 327 -20.96 -3.44 -23.43
C LEU A 327 -20.03 -4.19 -22.49
N SER A 328 -19.78 -5.45 -22.83
CA SER A 328 -18.68 -6.25 -22.33
C SER A 328 -17.37 -5.47 -22.49
N THR A 329 -16.81 -4.95 -21.40
CA THR A 329 -15.38 -4.69 -21.12
C THR A 329 -15.27 -3.69 -19.96
N VAL A 330 -15.11 -4.18 -18.72
CA VAL A 330 -14.16 -3.67 -17.70
C VAL A 330 -14.05 -4.75 -16.62
N SER A 331 -13.05 -5.62 -16.72
CA SER A 331 -12.60 -6.47 -15.63
C SER A 331 -11.08 -6.34 -15.52
N SER A 332 -10.62 -5.22 -14.97
CA SER A 332 -9.27 -5.12 -14.43
C SER A 332 -9.19 -3.89 -13.50
N ILE A 333 -9.23 -4.15 -12.20
CA ILE A 333 -8.34 -3.65 -11.14
C ILE A 333 -8.94 -4.16 -9.83
N LEU A 334 -8.47 -5.33 -9.39
CA LEU A 334 -8.50 -5.77 -8.00
C LEU A 334 -7.14 -6.42 -7.75
N VAL A 335 -6.39 -5.86 -6.80
CA VAL A 335 -5.29 -6.54 -6.12
C VAL A 335 -5.81 -6.90 -4.73
N ASP A 336 -5.88 -8.22 -4.53
CA ASP A 336 -5.88 -9.04 -3.32
C ASP A 336 -6.89 -8.91 -2.18
N GLY A 337 -7.49 -10.06 -1.88
CA GLY A 337 -8.16 -10.34 -0.61
C GLY A 337 -9.18 -11.50 -0.66
N SER A 338 -8.71 -12.73 -0.90
CA SER A 338 -9.30 -14.00 -0.40
C SER A 338 -10.84 -14.10 -0.22
N HIS A 339 -11.51 -14.72 -1.18
CA HIS A 339 -12.60 -15.65 -0.88
C HIS A 339 -12.57 -16.79 -1.92
N ILE A 340 -11.80 -17.85 -1.62
CA ILE A 340 -12.03 -19.15 -2.25
C ILE A 340 -13.10 -19.83 -1.42
N ASN A 341 -14.34 -19.74 -1.90
CA ASN A 341 -15.40 -20.67 -1.52
C ASN A 341 -15.29 -21.86 -2.47
N ILE A 342 -14.89 -23.02 -1.94
CA ILE A 342 -14.96 -24.29 -2.68
C ILE A 342 -16.39 -24.81 -2.50
N GLU A 343 -17.26 -24.50 -3.46
CA GLU A 343 -18.42 -25.35 -3.72
C GLU A 343 -18.22 -26.03 -5.07
N LYS A 344 -18.12 -27.36 -5.00
CA LYS A 344 -18.16 -28.25 -6.15
C LYS A 344 -19.52 -28.09 -6.82
N GLU A 345 -19.54 -27.57 -8.04
CA GLU A 345 -20.58 -27.94 -8.98
C GLU A 345 -20.03 -28.03 -10.40
N ILE A 346 -20.16 -29.24 -10.94
CA ILE A 346 -19.81 -29.64 -12.29
C ILE A 346 -20.90 -29.07 -13.21
N VAL A 347 -20.59 -28.03 -13.99
CA VAL A 347 -21.39 -27.69 -15.18
C VAL A 347 -20.45 -27.32 -16.31
N SER A 348 -20.40 -28.23 -17.29
CA SER A 348 -19.84 -28.05 -18.62
C SER A 348 -20.47 -26.85 -19.31
N ILE A 349 -19.68 -25.82 -19.62
CA ILE A 349 -20.08 -24.74 -20.53
C ILE A 349 -19.02 -24.63 -21.63
N GLU A 350 -19.47 -24.94 -22.84
CA GLU A 350 -18.72 -24.87 -24.08
C GLU A 350 -18.32 -23.42 -24.42
N SER A 351 -17.20 -23.32 -25.14
CA SER A 351 -16.47 -22.15 -25.58
C SER A 351 -17.30 -21.01 -26.19
N SER A 352 -17.12 -19.79 -25.68
CA SER A 352 -17.21 -18.56 -26.47
C SER A 352 -16.00 -17.67 -26.18
N THR A 353 -15.16 -17.48 -27.20
CA THR A 353 -13.90 -16.73 -27.17
C THR A 353 -14.18 -15.25 -27.45
N THR A 354 -14.27 -14.43 -26.41
CA THR A 354 -14.13 -12.96 -26.54
C THR A 354 -12.69 -12.60 -26.22
N GLN A 355 -11.92 -12.26 -27.25
CA GLN A 355 -10.50 -11.91 -27.10
C GLN A 355 -10.35 -10.41 -26.79
N PRO A 356 -9.48 -10.03 -25.83
CA PRO A 356 -9.45 -8.68 -25.25
C PRO A 356 -8.82 -7.60 -26.13
N PHE A 357 -8.40 -7.90 -27.36
CA PHE A 357 -7.76 -6.91 -28.22
C PHE A 357 -8.08 -7.10 -29.71
N GLY A 358 -8.42 -6.00 -30.39
CA GLY A 358 -8.76 -5.95 -31.82
C GLY A 358 -7.58 -6.01 -32.81
N PHE A 359 -6.49 -6.74 -32.51
CA PHE A 359 -5.25 -6.70 -33.30
C PHE A 359 -4.98 -7.91 -34.22
N HIS A 360 -5.95 -8.80 -34.44
CA HIS A 360 -5.81 -9.96 -35.33
C HIS A 360 -5.44 -9.61 -36.78
N GLU A 361 -5.72 -8.37 -37.20
CA GLU A 361 -5.38 -7.84 -38.53
C GLU A 361 -4.16 -6.92 -38.54
N SER A 362 -3.44 -6.77 -37.42
CA SER A 362 -2.29 -5.86 -37.37
C SER A 362 -1.06 -6.45 -38.07
N ALA A 363 -0.40 -5.65 -38.91
CA ALA A 363 0.84 -6.03 -39.59
C ALA A 363 2.06 -6.18 -38.63
N PHE A 364 1.86 -5.96 -37.32
CA PHE A 364 2.93 -5.76 -36.32
C PHE A 364 3.00 -6.87 -35.26
N LEU A 365 2.44 -8.05 -35.56
CA LEU A 365 2.36 -9.15 -34.59
C LEU A 365 3.73 -9.66 -34.16
N SER A 366 4.72 -9.64 -35.05
CA SER A 366 6.10 -10.03 -34.72
C SER A 366 6.73 -9.06 -33.72
N GLU A 367 6.52 -7.76 -33.91
CA GLU A 367 7.04 -6.72 -33.04
C GLU A 367 6.37 -6.80 -31.66
N LEU A 368 5.05 -7.00 -31.64
CA LEU A 368 4.29 -7.22 -30.41
C LEU A 368 4.72 -8.48 -29.64
N THR A 369 5.05 -9.57 -30.33
CA THR A 369 5.59 -10.78 -29.69
C THR A 369 6.90 -10.46 -28.96
N ILE A 370 7.81 -9.73 -29.59
CA ILE A 370 9.07 -9.33 -28.96
C ILE A 370 8.82 -8.35 -27.80
N SER A 371 7.93 -7.36 -27.97
CA SER A 371 7.54 -6.46 -26.88
C SER A 371 6.94 -7.20 -25.68
N CYS A 372 6.16 -8.26 -25.92
CA CYS A 372 5.57 -9.10 -24.87
C CYS A 372 6.65 -9.87 -24.08
N ILE A 373 7.66 -10.42 -24.78
CA ILE A 373 8.83 -11.08 -24.17
C ILE A 373 9.68 -10.09 -23.37
N ILE A 374 9.82 -8.85 -23.82
CA ILE A 374 10.59 -7.81 -23.11
C ILE A 374 9.81 -7.24 -21.92
N GLY A 375 8.52 -6.96 -22.11
CA GLY A 375 7.61 -6.39 -21.10
C GLY A 375 7.68 -4.89 -21.00
N ALA A 376 8.85 -4.36 -20.65
CA ALA A 376 9.11 -2.93 -20.54
C ALA A 376 10.57 -2.60 -20.84
N TRP A 377 10.85 -1.37 -21.28
CA TRP A 377 12.22 -0.88 -21.52
C TRP A 377 12.24 0.65 -21.58
N ASN A 378 13.43 1.23 -21.47
CA ASN A 378 13.64 2.67 -21.60
C ASN A 378 14.38 3.00 -22.90
N GLU A 379 13.72 3.72 -23.81
CA GLU A 379 14.30 4.07 -25.13
C GLU A 379 15.45 5.09 -25.05
N SER A 380 15.70 5.70 -23.90
CA SER A 380 16.87 6.56 -23.69
C SER A 380 18.14 5.77 -23.31
N VAL A 381 18.00 4.50 -22.93
CA VAL A 381 19.10 3.64 -22.48
C VAL A 381 19.60 2.77 -23.63
N GLU A 382 20.86 2.90 -24.01
CA GLU A 382 21.39 2.21 -25.19
C GLU A 382 21.48 0.68 -25.00
N SER A 383 21.86 0.22 -23.81
CA SER A 383 21.90 -1.21 -23.50
C SER A 383 20.53 -1.87 -23.51
N ASP A 384 19.45 -1.13 -23.24
CA ASP A 384 18.09 -1.65 -23.41
C ASP A 384 17.79 -1.89 -24.91
N LYS A 385 18.20 -0.95 -25.77
CA LYS A 385 18.04 -1.10 -27.23
C LYS A 385 18.87 -2.25 -27.77
N ASP A 386 20.04 -2.52 -27.20
CA ASP A 386 20.88 -3.66 -27.59
C ASP A 386 20.18 -4.98 -27.29
N VAL A 387 19.55 -5.12 -26.12
CA VAL A 387 18.76 -6.31 -25.76
C VAL A 387 17.61 -6.52 -26.74
N ILE A 388 16.91 -5.45 -27.12
CA ILE A 388 15.81 -5.48 -28.10
C ILE A 388 16.33 -5.85 -29.48
N THR A 389 17.46 -5.29 -29.89
CA THR A 389 18.09 -5.58 -31.18
C THR A 389 18.45 -7.06 -31.28
N ASN A 390 18.97 -7.64 -30.19
CA ASN A 390 19.30 -9.05 -30.11
C ASN A 390 18.05 -9.96 -30.15
N LEU A 391 16.97 -9.59 -29.44
CA LEU A 391 15.73 -10.38 -29.42
C LEU A 391 14.93 -10.29 -30.72
N SER A 392 14.81 -9.10 -31.28
CA SER A 392 14.07 -8.85 -32.53
C SER A 392 14.85 -9.25 -33.78
N LYS A 393 16.18 -9.46 -33.67
CA LYS A 393 17.11 -9.63 -34.80
C LYS A 393 17.01 -8.49 -35.83
N ARG A 394 16.56 -7.30 -35.40
CA ARG A 394 16.42 -6.08 -36.20
C ARG A 394 17.07 -4.93 -35.46
N ARG A 395 17.57 -3.92 -36.17
CA ARG A 395 18.08 -2.70 -35.50
C ARG A 395 16.93 -2.04 -34.75
N TYR A 396 17.19 -1.57 -33.53
CA TYR A 396 16.18 -0.90 -32.71
C TYR A 396 15.42 0.22 -33.46
N ILE A 397 16.15 1.05 -34.22
CA ILE A 397 15.57 2.17 -34.98
C ILE A 397 14.54 1.72 -36.03
N ASP A 398 14.70 0.53 -36.60
CA ASP A 398 13.77 -0.01 -37.59
C ASP A 398 12.58 -0.67 -36.88
N TRP A 399 12.82 -1.34 -35.75
CA TRP A 399 11.81 -2.05 -34.98
C TRP A 399 10.84 -1.09 -34.26
N ILE A 400 11.34 0.02 -33.70
CA ILE A 400 10.53 0.94 -32.90
C ILE A 400 9.51 1.72 -33.76
N VAL A 401 9.76 1.90 -35.06
CA VAL A 401 8.84 2.56 -35.99
C VAL A 401 7.52 1.81 -36.10
N ASP A 402 7.57 0.48 -36.09
CA ASP A 402 6.41 -0.38 -36.16
C ASP A 402 5.59 -0.30 -34.86
N LEU A 403 6.24 -0.30 -33.69
CA LEU A 403 5.55 -0.15 -32.41
C LEU A 403 4.95 1.24 -32.18
N ARG A 404 5.55 2.29 -32.75
CA ARG A 404 4.95 3.63 -32.72
C ARG A 404 3.63 3.68 -33.47
N GLN A 405 3.47 2.88 -34.53
CA GLN A 405 2.18 2.73 -35.20
C GLN A 405 1.17 2.00 -34.31
N VAL A 406 1.63 0.97 -33.58
CA VAL A 406 0.80 0.25 -32.60
C VAL A 406 0.28 1.15 -31.47
N LEU A 407 1.03 2.17 -31.03
CA LEU A 407 0.56 3.14 -30.03
C LEU A 407 -0.68 3.92 -30.46
N HIS A 408 -0.89 4.11 -31.77
CA HIS A 408 -2.02 4.87 -32.30
C HIS A 408 -3.28 4.01 -32.50
N LEU A 409 -3.22 2.71 -32.23
CA LEU A 409 -4.41 1.87 -32.23
C LEU A 409 -5.34 2.29 -31.09
N ARG A 410 -6.65 2.25 -31.35
CA ARG A 410 -7.71 2.64 -30.38
C ARG A 410 -7.61 1.87 -29.06
N GLU A 411 -7.18 0.61 -29.12
CA GLU A 411 -6.93 -0.28 -27.98
C GLU A 411 -5.49 -0.79 -28.06
N SER A 412 -4.52 0.11 -27.94
CA SER A 412 -3.11 -0.28 -28.00
C SER A 412 -2.74 -1.20 -26.81
N PRO A 413 -2.10 -2.35 -27.05
CA PRO A 413 -1.57 -3.19 -25.97
C PRO A 413 -0.31 -2.59 -25.32
N LEU A 414 0.17 -1.46 -25.84
CA LEU A 414 1.38 -0.77 -25.40
C LEU A 414 1.03 0.61 -24.87
N LYS A 415 1.84 1.07 -23.92
CA LYS A 415 1.83 2.45 -23.46
C LYS A 415 3.26 2.97 -23.39
N MET A 416 3.40 4.27 -23.63
CA MET A 416 4.68 4.97 -23.54
C MET A 416 4.53 6.20 -22.66
N SER A 417 5.46 6.40 -21.72
CA SER A 417 5.55 7.58 -20.88
C SER A 417 7.00 7.93 -20.61
N ASN A 418 7.42 9.17 -20.89
CA ASN A 418 8.79 9.66 -20.67
C ASN A 418 9.89 8.75 -21.26
N GLY A 419 9.66 8.20 -22.45
CA GLY A 419 10.59 7.27 -23.11
C GLY A 419 10.58 5.84 -22.56
N ILE A 420 9.79 5.57 -21.53
CA ILE A 420 9.59 4.21 -21.00
C ILE A 420 8.40 3.60 -21.73
N TRP A 421 8.65 2.45 -22.34
CA TRP A 421 7.66 1.62 -23.01
C TRP A 421 7.27 0.47 -22.09
N TYR A 422 5.98 0.13 -22.05
CA TYR A 422 5.50 -1.03 -21.30
C TYR A 422 4.23 -1.62 -21.90
N VAL A 423 4.08 -2.94 -21.74
CA VAL A 423 2.88 -3.70 -22.10
C VAL A 423 1.83 -3.55 -20.99
N ILE A 424 0.60 -3.19 -21.34
CA ILE A 424 -0.47 -2.87 -20.36
C ILE A 424 -1.00 -4.13 -19.67
N ASP A 425 -1.55 -5.07 -20.45
CA ASP A 425 -2.02 -6.37 -19.94
C ASP A 425 -1.16 -7.47 -20.56
N ARG A 426 -0.04 -7.71 -19.88
CA ARG A 426 0.98 -8.63 -20.36
C ARG A 426 0.50 -10.07 -20.42
N LYS A 427 -0.33 -10.50 -19.46
CA LYS A 427 -0.86 -11.87 -19.42
C LYS A 427 -1.85 -12.10 -20.55
N ALA A 428 -2.75 -11.15 -20.81
CA ALA A 428 -3.67 -11.27 -21.94
C ALA A 428 -2.91 -11.27 -23.28
N LEU A 429 -1.90 -10.40 -23.44
CA LEU A 429 -1.07 -10.36 -24.64
C LEU A 429 -0.26 -11.65 -24.80
N TRP A 430 0.30 -12.20 -23.72
CA TRP A 430 1.02 -13.47 -23.70
C TRP A 430 0.13 -14.63 -24.14
N ASN A 431 -1.10 -14.69 -23.64
CA ASN A 431 -2.09 -15.69 -24.06
C ASN A 431 -2.47 -15.54 -25.55
N ALA A 432 -2.62 -14.31 -26.04
CA ALA A 432 -2.96 -14.05 -27.43
C ALA A 432 -1.82 -14.39 -28.39
N LEU A 433 -0.57 -14.08 -28.00
CA LEU A 433 0.61 -14.22 -28.86
C LEU A 433 1.46 -15.46 -28.59
N GLY A 434 1.12 -16.28 -27.59
CA GLY A 434 1.92 -17.45 -27.18
C GLY A 434 2.21 -18.43 -28.31
N SER A 435 1.27 -18.62 -29.23
CA SER A 435 1.47 -19.43 -30.44
C SER A 435 2.53 -18.88 -31.42
N ARG A 436 2.97 -17.63 -31.26
CA ARG A 436 4.02 -17.01 -32.08
C ARG A 436 5.40 -17.07 -31.44
N ILE A 437 5.50 -17.60 -30.23
CA ILE A 437 6.78 -17.81 -29.53
C ILE A 437 7.27 -19.23 -29.87
N PHE A 438 8.57 -19.35 -30.10
CA PHE A 438 9.25 -20.57 -30.56
C PHE A 438 10.54 -20.77 -29.76
N ASP A 439 11.13 -21.96 -29.84
CA ASP A 439 12.37 -22.32 -29.13
C ASP A 439 13.51 -21.31 -29.32
N ASP A 440 13.73 -20.83 -30.55
CA ASP A 440 14.74 -19.81 -30.86
C ASP A 440 14.53 -18.50 -30.08
N HIS A 441 13.27 -18.11 -29.85
CA HIS A 441 12.95 -16.93 -29.04
C HIS A 441 13.33 -17.16 -27.58
N LEU A 442 13.04 -18.35 -27.05
CA LEU A 442 13.36 -18.73 -25.66
C LEU A 442 14.87 -18.85 -25.44
N ASP A 443 15.60 -19.42 -26.40
CA ASP A 443 17.06 -19.53 -26.33
C ASP A 443 17.74 -18.15 -26.36
N GLN A 444 17.25 -17.24 -27.21
CA GLN A 444 17.76 -15.87 -27.24
C GLN A 444 17.35 -15.08 -26.01
N PHE A 445 16.11 -15.23 -25.53
CA PHE A 445 15.62 -14.64 -24.30
C PHE A 445 16.47 -15.05 -23.10
N LYS A 446 16.74 -16.35 -22.93
CA LYS A 446 17.59 -16.89 -21.87
C LYS A 446 18.95 -16.18 -21.84
N ARG A 447 19.63 -16.10 -22.99
CA ARG A 447 20.94 -15.43 -23.08
C ARG A 447 20.86 -13.96 -22.66
N CYS A 448 19.84 -13.24 -23.12
CA CYS A 448 19.63 -11.84 -22.76
C CYS A 448 19.33 -11.67 -21.27
N VAL A 449 18.38 -12.43 -20.71
CA VAL A 449 17.97 -12.28 -19.31
C VAL A 449 19.11 -12.65 -18.35
N THR A 450 19.88 -13.71 -18.64
CA THR A 450 21.06 -14.02 -17.83
C THR A 450 22.08 -12.88 -17.88
N THR A 451 22.38 -12.34 -19.06
CA THR A 451 23.34 -11.22 -19.21
C THR A 451 22.87 -9.98 -18.46
N VAL A 452 21.59 -9.66 -18.53
CA VAL A 452 21.01 -8.46 -17.90
C VAL A 452 20.94 -8.63 -16.38
N LEU A 453 20.46 -9.77 -15.89
CA LEU A 453 20.22 -9.99 -14.46
C LEU A 453 21.48 -10.36 -13.68
N THR A 454 22.56 -10.78 -14.35
CA THR A 454 23.89 -10.95 -13.71
C THR A 454 24.66 -9.64 -13.56
N GLU A 455 24.12 -8.52 -14.07
CA GLU A 455 24.71 -7.21 -13.84
C GLU A 455 24.65 -6.82 -12.35
N LEU A 456 25.82 -6.55 -11.79
CA LEU A 456 26.01 -6.06 -10.43
C LEU A 456 25.67 -4.57 -10.33
N ASP A 457 24.88 -4.20 -9.33
CA ASP A 457 24.56 -2.82 -9.04
C ASP A 457 25.82 -2.06 -8.59
N PRO A 458 26.27 -1.04 -9.35
CA PRO A 458 27.47 -0.28 -9.00
C PRO A 458 27.36 0.44 -7.66
N GLN A 459 26.18 0.50 -7.03
CA GLN A 459 26.02 0.98 -5.65
C GLN A 459 26.90 0.21 -4.66
N PHE A 460 27.15 -1.08 -4.91
CA PHE A 460 27.97 -1.91 -4.02
C PHE A 460 29.47 -1.65 -4.15
N GLU A 461 29.90 -0.85 -5.13
CA GLU A 461 31.26 -0.30 -5.19
C GLU A 461 31.44 0.89 -4.24
N LEU A 462 30.35 1.49 -3.76
CA LEU A 462 30.38 2.58 -2.79
C LEU A 462 30.37 2.04 -1.36
N PRO A 463 31.05 2.72 -0.42
CA PRO A 463 30.87 2.53 1.01
C PRO A 463 29.40 2.67 1.43
N VAL A 464 28.97 1.91 2.43
CA VAL A 464 27.56 1.82 2.89
C VAL A 464 26.96 3.20 3.17
N ASP A 465 27.71 4.09 3.80
CA ASP A 465 27.31 5.45 4.15
C ASP A 465 27.16 6.39 2.94
N LYS A 466 27.64 6.02 1.74
CA LYS A 466 27.55 6.84 0.52
C LYS A 466 26.50 6.34 -0.48
N ARG A 467 25.89 5.18 -0.24
CA ARG A 467 24.94 4.54 -1.17
C ARG A 467 23.65 5.33 -1.34
N TYR A 468 23.24 6.15 -0.37
CA TYR A 468 22.05 7.01 -0.51
C TYR A 468 22.18 8.03 -1.67
N ALA A 469 23.42 8.38 -2.04
CA ALA A 469 23.75 9.34 -3.09
C ALA A 469 24.26 8.68 -4.38
N VAL A 470 23.93 7.41 -4.63
CA VAL A 470 24.48 6.60 -5.73
C VAL A 470 24.42 7.29 -7.12
N ARG A 471 23.32 7.99 -7.39
CA ARG A 471 23.09 8.72 -8.65
C ARG A 471 24.02 9.92 -8.82
N ILE A 472 24.41 10.57 -7.72
CA ILE A 472 25.36 11.70 -7.73
C ILE A 472 26.75 11.20 -8.14
N TYR A 473 27.12 9.99 -7.75
CA TYR A 473 28.39 9.35 -8.10
C TYR A 473 28.37 8.69 -9.50
N GLY A 474 27.28 8.80 -10.26
CA GLY A 474 27.15 8.17 -11.59
C GLY A 474 27.17 6.65 -11.54
N LYS A 475 26.92 6.05 -10.37
CA LYS A 475 26.89 4.60 -10.14
C LYS A 475 25.48 4.10 -10.39
N VAL A 476 25.14 3.92 -11.67
CA VAL A 476 23.83 3.44 -12.13
C VAL A 476 24.02 2.17 -12.95
N LEU A 477 23.05 1.26 -12.87
CA LEU A 477 22.98 0.10 -13.74
C LEU A 477 22.96 0.56 -15.22
N LYS A 478 23.63 -0.19 -16.07
CA LYS A 478 23.61 -0.09 -17.53
C LYS A 478 22.20 -0.34 -18.02
N HIS A 479 21.61 -1.49 -17.67
CA HIS A 479 20.23 -1.82 -18.05
C HIS A 479 19.23 -1.15 -17.12
N SER A 480 18.12 -0.65 -17.69
CA SER A 480 17.10 0.03 -16.90
C SER A 480 16.39 -0.93 -15.93
N SER A 481 15.87 -0.37 -14.82
CA SER A 481 15.02 -1.14 -13.90
C SER A 481 13.76 -1.67 -14.57
N ASP A 482 13.21 -0.93 -15.55
CA ASP A 482 12.03 -1.31 -16.31
C ASP A 482 12.29 -2.57 -17.15
N LEU A 483 13.43 -2.62 -17.84
CA LEU A 483 13.85 -3.80 -18.59
C LEU A 483 14.11 -4.99 -17.68
N ARG A 484 14.89 -4.80 -16.61
CA ARG A 484 15.21 -5.89 -15.67
C ARG A 484 13.94 -6.52 -15.09
N LYS A 485 12.98 -5.69 -14.67
CA LYS A 485 11.67 -6.15 -14.18
C LYS A 485 10.88 -6.86 -15.27
N GLY A 486 10.84 -6.29 -16.48
CA GLY A 486 10.20 -6.88 -17.64
C GLY A 486 10.73 -8.29 -17.96
N LEU A 487 12.04 -8.50 -17.93
CA LEU A 487 12.64 -9.82 -18.19
C LEU A 487 12.38 -10.81 -17.04
N ALA A 488 12.43 -10.37 -15.78
CA ALA A 488 12.10 -11.21 -14.62
C ALA A 488 10.64 -11.70 -14.67
N GLU A 489 9.70 -10.83 -15.02
CA GLU A 489 8.29 -11.20 -15.22
C GLU A 489 8.11 -12.21 -16.37
N THR A 490 8.92 -12.17 -17.44
CA THR A 490 8.86 -13.22 -18.47
C THR A 490 9.30 -14.57 -17.94
N LEU A 491 10.31 -14.62 -17.06
CA LEU A 491 10.68 -15.88 -16.39
C LEU A 491 9.48 -16.42 -15.59
N ALA A 492 8.77 -15.56 -14.86
CA ALA A 492 7.55 -15.94 -14.14
C ALA A 492 6.43 -16.43 -15.08
N LEU A 493 6.23 -15.77 -16.23
CA LEU A 493 5.28 -16.21 -17.26
C LEU A 493 5.66 -17.56 -17.87
N LEU A 494 6.94 -17.83 -18.08
CA LEU A 494 7.41 -19.12 -18.58
C LEU A 494 7.15 -20.25 -17.59
N GLY A 495 7.39 -20.02 -16.30
CA GLY A 495 7.14 -20.99 -15.24
C GLY A 495 5.66 -21.28 -15.00
N ASN A 496 4.79 -20.26 -15.05
CA ASN A 496 3.38 -20.39 -14.66
C ASN A 496 2.39 -20.50 -15.84
N TYR A 497 2.77 -19.96 -17.00
CA TYR A 497 1.91 -19.86 -18.18
C TYR A 497 2.64 -20.32 -19.45
N GLY A 498 3.62 -21.22 -19.31
CA GLY A 498 4.36 -21.80 -20.44
C GLY A 498 3.48 -22.65 -21.37
N ASN A 499 2.38 -23.20 -20.87
CA ASN A 499 1.44 -24.05 -21.61
C ASN A 499 0.78 -23.35 -22.82
N VAL A 500 0.77 -22.02 -22.88
CA VAL A 500 0.21 -21.28 -24.03
C VAL A 500 1.16 -21.22 -25.23
N LEU A 501 2.44 -21.59 -25.05
CA LEU A 501 3.48 -21.61 -26.08
C LEU A 501 3.43 -22.93 -26.88
N LYS A 502 2.34 -23.12 -27.63
CA LYS A 502 2.02 -24.38 -28.33
C LYS A 502 3.03 -24.83 -29.38
N ASN A 503 3.89 -23.90 -29.86
CA ASN A 503 4.87 -24.15 -30.91
C ASN A 503 6.31 -24.32 -30.38
N CYS A 504 6.49 -24.33 -29.05
CA CYS A 504 7.76 -24.70 -28.44
C CYS A 504 7.83 -26.22 -28.21
N ALA A 505 9.04 -26.76 -28.10
CA ALA A 505 9.24 -28.14 -27.67
C ALA A 505 8.62 -28.38 -26.28
N GLN A 506 8.25 -29.63 -26.01
CA GLN A 506 7.69 -30.02 -24.72
C GLN A 506 8.62 -29.60 -23.57
N ASP A 507 8.04 -29.01 -22.52
CA ASP A 507 8.72 -28.50 -21.32
C ASP A 507 9.79 -27.41 -21.58
N LYS A 508 9.94 -26.93 -22.83
CA LYS A 508 10.90 -25.87 -23.18
C LYS A 508 10.67 -24.56 -22.39
N PRO A 509 9.44 -24.06 -22.19
CA PRO A 509 9.23 -22.83 -21.42
C PRO A 509 9.69 -22.95 -19.97
N GLU A 510 9.24 -24.00 -19.27
CA GLU A 510 9.58 -24.26 -17.87
C GLU A 510 11.08 -24.52 -17.69
N SER A 511 11.68 -25.37 -18.54
CA SER A 511 13.12 -25.62 -18.52
C SER A 511 13.95 -24.37 -18.81
N THR A 512 13.46 -23.46 -19.66
CA THR A 512 14.12 -22.18 -19.90
C THR A 512 14.13 -21.32 -18.64
N ALA A 513 13.01 -21.25 -17.91
CA ALA A 513 12.94 -20.53 -16.63
C ALA A 513 13.91 -21.12 -15.60
N ILE A 514 13.86 -22.45 -15.39
CA ILE A 514 14.74 -23.16 -14.46
C ILE A 514 16.22 -22.94 -14.80
N LEU A 515 16.61 -23.13 -16.07
CA LEU A 515 17.99 -22.97 -16.50
C LEU A 515 18.47 -21.52 -16.43
N ALA A 516 17.61 -20.54 -16.68
CA ALA A 516 17.95 -19.13 -16.52
C ALA A 516 18.21 -18.79 -15.04
N ILE A 517 17.30 -19.22 -14.15
CA ILE A 517 17.45 -19.02 -12.69
C ILE A 517 18.75 -19.68 -12.20
N ARG A 518 19.02 -20.92 -12.61
CA ARG A 518 20.27 -21.61 -12.29
C ARG A 518 21.51 -20.84 -12.76
N GLU A 519 21.53 -20.39 -14.01
CA GLU A 519 22.67 -19.69 -14.60
C GLU A 519 22.88 -18.29 -13.98
N ILE A 520 21.79 -17.59 -13.63
CA ILE A 520 21.86 -16.28 -12.96
C ILE A 520 22.53 -16.41 -11.59
N PHE A 521 22.19 -17.44 -10.82
CA PHE A 521 22.69 -17.61 -9.45
C PHE A 521 23.92 -18.53 -9.34
N GLU A 522 24.45 -19.04 -10.44
CA GLU A 522 25.61 -19.92 -10.45
C GLU A 522 26.84 -19.16 -9.90
N GLY A 523 27.31 -19.55 -8.71
CA GLY A 523 28.43 -18.89 -8.04
C GLY A 523 28.13 -17.45 -7.59
N ALA A 524 26.86 -17.08 -7.41
CA ALA A 524 26.44 -15.75 -7.01
C ALA A 524 27.04 -15.32 -5.65
N ASP A 525 27.73 -14.18 -5.64
CA ASP A 525 28.19 -13.54 -4.42
C ASP A 525 27.10 -12.64 -3.79
N TRP A 526 27.38 -12.08 -2.63
CA TRP A 526 26.46 -11.19 -1.91
C TRP A 526 26.04 -9.97 -2.74
N ARG A 527 26.91 -9.48 -3.66
CA ARG A 527 26.60 -8.31 -4.48
C ARG A 527 25.53 -8.66 -5.48
N LEU A 528 25.59 -9.83 -6.10
CA LEU A 528 24.55 -10.26 -7.03
C LEU A 528 23.20 -10.44 -6.34
N TRP A 529 23.18 -11.12 -5.18
CA TRP A 529 21.97 -11.23 -4.35
C TRP A 529 21.39 -9.86 -3.98
N GLY A 530 22.24 -8.91 -3.56
CA GLY A 530 21.84 -7.54 -3.27
C GLY A 530 21.36 -6.76 -4.51
N SER A 531 21.95 -7.01 -5.68
CA SER A 531 21.61 -6.36 -6.97
C SER A 531 20.28 -6.83 -7.54
N LEU A 532 19.83 -8.00 -7.10
CA LEU A 532 18.57 -8.61 -7.50
C LEU A 532 17.46 -8.45 -6.45
N ASN A 533 17.72 -7.77 -5.32
CA ASN A 533 16.79 -7.66 -4.18
C ASN A 533 15.33 -7.41 -4.61
N ASP A 534 15.08 -6.42 -5.46
CA ASP A 534 13.70 -6.07 -5.85
C ASP A 534 13.07 -7.05 -6.86
N LEU A 535 13.85 -7.96 -7.43
CA LEU A 535 13.45 -8.96 -8.42
C LEU A 535 13.35 -10.37 -7.84
N LEU A 536 13.97 -10.64 -6.67
CA LEU A 536 13.97 -11.96 -6.03
C LEU A 536 12.57 -12.57 -5.89
N PRO A 537 11.50 -11.84 -5.50
CA PRO A 537 10.16 -12.43 -5.43
C PRO A 537 9.65 -12.97 -6.78
N THR A 538 9.84 -12.22 -7.86
CA THR A 538 9.42 -12.64 -9.20
C THR A 538 10.28 -13.78 -9.75
N LEU A 539 11.58 -13.78 -9.44
CA LEU A 539 12.49 -14.87 -9.80
C LEU A 539 12.17 -16.16 -9.04
N ALA A 540 11.75 -16.04 -7.78
CA ALA A 540 11.29 -17.17 -6.98
C ALA A 540 9.97 -17.76 -7.53
N GLU A 541 9.05 -16.91 -8.00
CA GLU A 541 7.81 -17.35 -8.67
C GLU A 541 8.08 -18.09 -10.00
N ALA A 542 9.17 -17.76 -10.69
CA ALA A 542 9.51 -18.36 -11.98
C ALA A 542 9.94 -19.83 -11.89
N ALA A 543 10.69 -20.20 -10.85
CA ALA A 543 11.12 -21.56 -10.62
C ALA A 543 11.30 -21.82 -9.09
N PRO A 544 10.20 -22.00 -8.34
CA PRO A 544 10.23 -22.07 -6.88
C PRO A 544 11.21 -23.10 -6.31
N GLY A 545 11.19 -24.33 -6.83
CA GLY A 545 12.08 -25.39 -6.37
C GLY A 545 13.55 -25.08 -6.62
N GLU A 546 13.89 -24.69 -7.86
CA GLU A 546 15.28 -24.33 -8.21
C GLU A 546 15.77 -23.12 -7.41
N PHE A 547 14.92 -22.12 -7.20
CA PHE A 547 15.26 -20.94 -6.40
C PHE A 547 15.60 -21.32 -4.95
N LEU A 548 14.79 -22.17 -4.31
CA LEU A 548 15.05 -22.63 -2.94
C LEU A 548 16.36 -23.45 -2.86
N ASP A 549 16.59 -24.34 -3.82
CA ASP A 549 17.84 -25.11 -3.92
C ASP A 549 19.07 -24.20 -4.05
N LEU A 550 18.95 -23.09 -4.79
CA LEU A 550 20.04 -22.12 -4.96
C LEU A 550 20.29 -21.31 -3.69
N VAL A 551 19.24 -20.91 -2.96
CA VAL A 551 19.37 -20.24 -1.67
C VAL A 551 20.03 -21.17 -0.65
N GLU A 552 19.64 -22.44 -0.60
CA GLU A 552 20.26 -23.45 0.27
C GLU A 552 21.72 -23.68 -0.10
N LYS A 553 22.04 -23.84 -1.39
CA LYS A 553 23.43 -23.95 -1.86
C LYS A 553 24.25 -22.72 -1.48
N ALA A 554 23.69 -21.52 -1.58
CA ALA A 554 24.36 -20.28 -1.19
C ALA A 554 24.65 -20.25 0.32
N LEU A 555 23.69 -20.67 1.16
CA LEU A 555 23.91 -20.81 2.62
C LEU A 555 25.07 -21.76 2.97
N GLN A 556 25.29 -22.79 2.15
CA GLN A 556 26.37 -23.77 2.35
C GLN A 556 27.75 -23.30 1.85
N GLN A 557 27.83 -22.14 1.17
CA GLN A 557 29.10 -21.61 0.69
C GLN A 557 29.98 -21.08 1.84
N SER A 558 31.29 -21.11 1.64
CA SER A 558 32.26 -20.52 2.55
C SER A 558 33.20 -19.57 1.77
N PRO A 559 33.11 -18.25 1.98
CA PRO A 559 32.19 -17.53 2.87
C PRO A 559 30.73 -17.58 2.36
N CYS A 560 29.76 -17.55 3.28
CA CYS A 560 28.34 -17.47 2.93
C CYS A 560 28.03 -16.05 2.42
N PRO A 561 27.39 -15.88 1.25
CA PRO A 561 27.07 -14.56 0.72
C PRO A 561 26.07 -13.80 1.60
N PHE A 562 25.19 -14.50 2.33
CA PHE A 562 24.21 -13.86 3.20
C PHE A 562 24.84 -13.25 4.45
N ASP A 563 25.95 -13.79 4.95
CA ASP A 563 26.70 -13.19 6.08
C ASP A 563 27.17 -11.79 5.72
N GLU A 564 27.80 -11.66 4.55
CA GLU A 564 28.25 -10.36 4.06
C GLU A 564 27.06 -9.47 3.76
N LEU A 565 25.98 -10.00 3.18
CA LEU A 565 24.77 -9.21 2.90
C LEU A 565 24.13 -8.62 4.17
N PHE A 566 24.18 -9.32 5.31
CA PHE A 566 23.80 -8.77 6.62
C PHE A 566 24.75 -7.65 7.09
N VAL A 567 26.06 -7.82 6.89
CA VAL A 567 27.07 -6.77 7.22
C VAL A 567 26.85 -5.48 6.41
N GLN A 568 26.31 -5.61 5.21
CA GLN A 568 26.02 -4.49 4.32
C GLN A 568 24.78 -3.69 4.73
N GLU A 569 24.07 -4.10 5.79
CA GLU A 569 23.04 -3.30 6.47
C GLU A 569 23.69 -2.07 7.11
N GLY A 570 23.28 -0.87 6.67
CA GLY A 570 23.81 0.38 7.24
C GLY A 570 23.38 0.58 8.69
N SER A 571 24.32 0.90 9.57
CA SER A 571 24.08 1.20 10.99
C SER A 571 23.44 2.58 11.26
N SER A 572 23.03 3.29 10.20
CA SER A 572 22.57 4.68 10.22
C SER A 572 21.12 4.80 9.76
N VAL A 573 20.48 5.95 10.03
CA VAL A 573 19.08 6.28 9.64
C VAL A 573 18.81 6.08 8.13
N THR A 574 19.84 6.10 7.28
CA THR A 574 19.75 5.87 5.82
C THR A 574 20.05 4.44 5.38
N GLY A 575 20.17 3.49 6.32
CA GLY A 575 20.52 2.10 6.04
C GLY A 575 19.43 1.39 5.23
N ARG A 576 19.81 0.74 4.12
CA ARG A 576 18.93 -0.13 3.35
C ARG A 576 19.15 -1.58 3.74
N ASN A 577 18.06 -2.34 3.83
CA ASN A 577 18.11 -3.79 4.03
C ASN A 577 18.01 -4.49 2.69
N HIS A 578 19.11 -5.12 2.28
CA HIS A 578 19.25 -5.83 1.01
C HIS A 578 18.78 -7.31 1.08
N MET A 579 18.19 -7.72 2.20
CA MET A 579 17.57 -9.04 2.42
C MET A 579 16.04 -9.03 2.26
N ILE A 580 15.41 -7.85 2.19
CA ILE A 580 13.95 -7.73 2.11
C ILE A 580 13.39 -8.52 0.92
N GLY A 581 14.07 -8.48 -0.22
CA GLY A 581 13.71 -9.23 -1.42
C GLY A 581 13.67 -10.73 -1.19
N LEU A 582 14.71 -11.27 -0.56
CA LEU A 582 14.82 -12.70 -0.27
C LEU A 582 13.76 -13.13 0.75
N LEU A 583 13.54 -12.34 1.79
CA LEU A 583 12.50 -12.64 2.79
C LEU A 583 11.11 -12.65 2.16
N ARG A 584 10.77 -11.66 1.32
CA ARG A 584 9.50 -11.63 0.59
C ARG A 584 9.34 -12.79 -0.38
N ALA A 585 10.41 -13.19 -1.06
CA ALA A 585 10.41 -14.37 -1.93
C ALA A 585 10.07 -15.63 -1.13
N LEU A 586 10.74 -15.85 0.00
CA LEU A 586 10.51 -16.99 0.87
C LEU A 586 9.10 -16.97 1.49
N GLU A 587 8.63 -15.81 1.96
CA GLU A 587 7.26 -15.62 2.47
C GLU A 587 6.20 -15.92 1.41
N CYS A 588 6.43 -15.51 0.15
CA CYS A 588 5.55 -15.84 -0.96
C CYS A 588 5.52 -17.35 -1.23
N LEU A 589 6.68 -18.00 -1.31
CA LEU A 589 6.76 -19.45 -1.55
C LEU A 589 6.19 -20.28 -0.39
N ALA A 590 6.24 -19.77 0.84
CA ALA A 590 5.65 -20.44 2.01
C ALA A 590 4.12 -20.60 1.92
N TRP A 591 3.46 -19.83 1.05
CA TRP A 591 2.02 -19.99 0.83
C TRP A 591 1.67 -21.36 0.27
N HIS A 592 2.54 -21.93 -0.57
CA HIS A 592 2.33 -23.26 -1.16
C HIS A 592 2.81 -24.36 -0.21
N GLU A 593 1.96 -25.35 0.04
CA GLU A 593 2.23 -26.38 1.05
C GLU A 593 3.38 -27.33 0.70
N GLU A 594 3.80 -27.35 -0.57
CA GLU A 594 4.94 -28.14 -1.04
C GLU A 594 6.27 -27.50 -0.66
N HIS A 595 6.33 -26.17 -0.57
CA HIS A 595 7.57 -25.42 -0.30
C HIS A 595 7.74 -25.04 1.17
N LEU A 596 6.67 -25.08 1.98
CA LEU A 596 6.68 -24.61 3.37
C LEU A 596 7.83 -25.20 4.21
N VAL A 597 8.07 -26.50 4.10
CA VAL A 597 9.11 -27.18 4.89
C VAL A 597 10.49 -26.63 4.53
N HIS A 598 10.78 -26.53 3.24
CA HIS A 598 12.06 -26.07 2.72
C HIS A 598 12.31 -24.61 3.06
N VAL A 599 11.29 -23.76 2.85
CA VAL A 599 11.31 -22.35 3.26
C VAL A 599 11.58 -22.20 4.76
N ALA A 600 10.91 -22.99 5.60
CA ALA A 600 11.10 -22.91 7.04
C ALA A 600 12.53 -23.26 7.46
N MET A 601 13.15 -24.25 6.81
CA MET A 601 14.55 -24.62 7.02
C MET A 601 15.51 -23.51 6.57
N ILE A 602 15.27 -22.91 5.40
CA ILE A 602 16.08 -21.79 4.91
C ILE A 602 15.98 -20.58 5.84
N LEU A 603 14.78 -20.20 6.27
CA LEU A 603 14.58 -19.07 7.19
C LEU A 603 15.20 -19.32 8.57
N ALA A 604 15.16 -20.56 9.04
CA ALA A 604 15.83 -20.98 10.27
C ALA A 604 17.35 -20.83 10.18
N GLU A 605 17.94 -21.25 9.07
CA GLU A 605 19.38 -21.13 8.85
C GLU A 605 19.78 -19.66 8.66
N LEU A 606 19.03 -18.89 7.87
CA LEU A 606 19.23 -17.44 7.74
C LEU A 606 19.15 -16.73 9.11
N ALA A 607 18.23 -17.15 9.98
CA ALA A 607 18.11 -16.61 11.34
C ALA A 607 19.30 -16.97 12.24
N PHE A 608 20.02 -18.06 11.93
CA PHE A 608 21.24 -18.43 12.63
C PHE A 608 22.44 -17.57 12.19
N HIS A 609 22.50 -17.23 10.89
CA HIS A 609 23.52 -16.35 10.32
C HIS A 609 23.29 -14.85 10.62
N ASP A 610 22.05 -14.46 10.95
CA ASP A 610 21.67 -13.08 11.24
C ASP A 610 22.37 -12.54 12.52
N PRO A 611 23.25 -11.52 12.42
CA PRO A 611 23.94 -10.92 13.57
C PRO A 611 23.01 -10.06 14.44
N GLY A 612 21.75 -9.89 14.05
CA GLY A 612 20.79 -8.99 14.67
C GLY A 612 20.90 -7.55 14.16
N GLY A 613 20.08 -6.67 14.71
CA GLY A 613 20.03 -5.24 14.39
C GLY A 613 18.63 -4.65 14.60
N ASN A 614 18.39 -3.45 14.10
CA ASN A 614 17.24 -2.63 14.52
C ASN A 614 16.00 -2.77 13.63
N LEU A 615 16.11 -3.45 12.48
CA LEU A 615 14.99 -3.62 11.55
C LEU A 615 14.15 -4.85 11.91
N ALA A 616 12.82 -4.71 11.78
CA ALA A 616 11.86 -5.78 12.08
C ALA A 616 11.81 -6.89 11.01
N ASN A 617 12.14 -6.58 9.75
CA ASN A 617 12.11 -7.55 8.64
C ASN A 617 13.35 -8.46 8.68
N ARG A 618 13.26 -9.52 9.49
CA ARG A 618 14.34 -10.46 9.82
C ARG A 618 13.88 -11.90 9.61
N PRO A 619 14.78 -12.85 9.27
CA PRO A 619 14.39 -14.24 8.98
C PRO A 619 13.59 -14.91 10.09
N ALA A 620 13.96 -14.68 11.36
CA ALA A 620 13.25 -15.21 12.53
C ALA A 620 11.80 -14.73 12.62
N ASN A 621 11.54 -13.47 12.23
CA ASN A 621 10.21 -12.87 12.24
C ASN A 621 9.36 -13.39 11.08
N SER A 622 9.94 -13.55 9.88
CA SER A 622 9.27 -14.20 8.74
C SER A 622 8.86 -15.63 9.08
N LEU A 623 9.79 -16.43 9.63
CA LEU A 623 9.51 -17.81 10.07
C LEU A 623 8.41 -17.87 11.13
N THR A 624 8.46 -16.97 12.11
CA THR A 624 7.44 -16.89 13.16
C THR A 624 6.08 -16.57 12.56
N THR A 625 5.99 -15.57 11.69
CA THR A 625 4.75 -15.08 11.07
C THR A 625 4.11 -16.15 10.18
N ILE A 626 4.90 -16.85 9.36
CA ILE A 626 4.44 -17.96 8.51
C ILE A 626 3.75 -19.06 9.33
N LEU A 627 4.29 -19.35 10.51
CA LEU A 627 3.86 -20.46 11.35
C LEU A 627 2.82 -20.07 12.42
N LEU A 628 2.37 -18.81 12.46
CA LEU A 628 1.36 -18.36 13.43
C LEU A 628 0.04 -19.14 13.25
N PRO A 629 -0.49 -19.80 14.29
CA PRO A 629 -1.74 -20.56 14.19
C PRO A 629 -2.97 -19.73 13.83
N TRP A 630 -3.02 -18.49 14.31
CA TRP A 630 -4.16 -17.57 14.19
C TRP A 630 -4.01 -16.55 13.06
N LEU A 631 -2.86 -16.55 12.37
CA LEU A 631 -2.61 -15.76 11.17
C LEU A 631 -1.66 -16.53 10.25
N PRO A 632 -2.05 -17.73 9.76
CA PRO A 632 -1.17 -18.55 8.95
C PRO A 632 -0.97 -17.87 7.59
N GLN A 633 0.27 -17.48 7.28
CA GLN A 633 0.67 -17.03 5.93
C GLN A 633 1.03 -18.25 5.05
N THR A 634 0.22 -19.31 5.15
CA THR A 634 0.43 -20.57 4.43
C THR A 634 -0.87 -21.34 4.27
N LEU A 635 -1.06 -21.98 3.11
CA LEU A 635 -2.17 -22.92 2.88
C LEU A 635 -1.92 -24.30 3.51
N ALA A 636 -0.73 -24.53 4.09
CA ALA A 636 -0.37 -25.84 4.59
C ALA A 636 -1.20 -26.27 5.82
N PRO A 637 -1.65 -27.55 5.85
CA PRO A 637 -2.35 -28.10 6.99
C PRO A 637 -1.46 -28.11 8.25
N ILE A 638 -2.10 -28.16 9.42
CA ILE A 638 -1.40 -28.02 10.71
C ILE A 638 -0.32 -29.07 10.94
N HIS A 639 -0.50 -30.30 10.43
CA HIS A 639 0.51 -31.35 10.55
C HIS A 639 1.78 -31.01 9.74
N LYS A 640 1.66 -30.43 8.53
CA LYS A 640 2.81 -29.96 7.75
C LYS A 640 3.52 -28.81 8.45
N ARG A 641 2.79 -27.88 9.07
CA ARG A 641 3.37 -26.80 9.92
C ARG A 641 4.12 -27.34 11.15
N ILE A 642 3.60 -28.39 11.79
CA ILE A 642 4.31 -29.05 12.90
C ILE A 642 5.58 -29.74 12.39
N THR A 643 5.51 -30.40 11.22
CA THR A 643 6.64 -31.06 10.59
C THR A 643 7.75 -30.07 10.24
N SER A 644 7.42 -28.93 9.63
CA SER A 644 8.41 -27.91 9.27
C SER A 644 9.17 -27.39 10.50
N ILE A 645 8.51 -27.21 11.64
CA ILE A 645 9.17 -26.82 12.91
C ILE A 645 10.09 -27.91 13.44
N LYS A 646 9.65 -29.17 13.40
CA LYS A 646 10.46 -30.30 13.89
C LYS A 646 11.75 -30.42 13.07
N GLN A 647 11.65 -30.28 11.75
CA GLN A 647 12.81 -30.35 10.86
C GLN A 647 13.72 -29.12 10.98
N SER A 648 13.16 -27.92 11.10
CA SER A 648 13.94 -26.70 11.33
C SER A 648 14.73 -26.77 12.65
N LYS A 649 14.13 -27.30 13.72
CA LYS A 649 14.79 -27.51 15.01
C LYS A 649 15.93 -28.54 14.95
N GLN A 650 15.80 -29.57 14.12
CA GLN A 650 16.85 -30.58 13.91
C GLN A 650 18.04 -30.00 13.13
N SER A 651 17.75 -29.12 12.18
CA SER A 651 18.76 -28.52 11.28
C SER A 651 19.55 -27.40 11.96
N SER A 652 18.89 -26.55 12.77
CA SER A 652 19.54 -25.41 13.44
C SER A 652 19.18 -25.35 14.93
N PRO A 653 19.81 -26.16 15.81
CA PRO A 653 19.41 -26.34 17.22
C PRO A 653 19.67 -25.13 18.14
N THR A 654 20.40 -24.13 17.67
CA THR A 654 20.90 -22.94 18.40
C THR A 654 19.90 -21.79 18.56
N LEU A 655 18.66 -21.94 18.07
CA LEU A 655 17.55 -20.98 18.31
C LEU A 655 16.44 -21.53 19.26
N PRO A 656 16.73 -22.06 20.49
CA PRO A 656 15.73 -22.74 21.31
C PRO A 656 14.52 -21.87 21.68
N GLY A 657 14.72 -20.57 21.91
CA GLY A 657 13.67 -19.64 22.33
C GLY A 657 12.60 -19.41 21.27
N MET A 658 13.01 -19.30 19.99
CA MET A 658 12.11 -19.10 18.85
C MET A 658 11.29 -20.37 18.59
N TYR A 659 11.95 -21.52 18.44
CA TYR A 659 11.26 -22.80 18.23
C TYR A 659 10.32 -23.14 19.38
N CYS A 660 10.73 -22.91 20.62
CA CYS A 660 9.87 -23.17 21.78
C CYS A 660 8.65 -22.22 21.80
N SER A 661 8.80 -20.94 21.44
CA SER A 661 7.66 -20.01 21.35
C SER A 661 6.67 -20.42 20.27
N VAL A 662 7.14 -20.72 19.05
CA VAL A 662 6.30 -21.11 17.91
C VAL A 662 5.65 -22.47 18.14
N TYR A 663 6.42 -23.47 18.61
CA TYR A 663 5.94 -24.82 18.91
C TYR A 663 4.92 -24.84 20.05
N CYS A 664 5.14 -24.07 21.14
CA CYS A 664 4.16 -23.94 22.22
C CYS A 664 2.86 -23.30 21.72
N ARG A 665 2.93 -22.23 20.92
CA ARG A 665 1.75 -21.54 20.37
C ARG A 665 0.92 -22.45 19.45
N ILE A 666 1.58 -23.23 18.59
CA ILE A 666 0.90 -24.21 17.71
C ILE A 666 0.31 -25.38 18.49
N ASN A 667 1.04 -25.98 19.42
CA ASN A 667 0.50 -27.09 20.21
C ASN A 667 -0.65 -26.68 21.11
N ILE A 668 -0.58 -25.49 21.73
CA ILE A 668 -1.69 -24.97 22.53
C ILE A 668 -2.94 -24.82 21.66
N MET A 669 -2.83 -24.25 20.46
CA MET A 669 -3.96 -24.07 19.55
C MET A 669 -4.47 -25.39 18.96
N TYR A 670 -3.59 -26.34 18.61
CA TYR A 670 -3.97 -27.67 18.13
C TYR A 670 -4.72 -28.47 19.21
N GLN A 671 -4.25 -28.39 20.46
CA GLN A 671 -4.93 -28.99 21.60
C GLN A 671 -6.28 -28.30 21.85
N LEU A 672 -6.34 -26.96 21.81
CA LEU A 672 -7.60 -26.21 21.96
C LEU A 672 -8.63 -26.53 20.87
N ALA A 673 -8.21 -26.78 19.63
CA ALA A 673 -9.09 -27.16 18.52
C ALA A 673 -9.61 -28.61 18.62
N HIS A 674 -8.98 -29.46 19.44
CA HIS A 674 -9.36 -30.86 19.65
C HIS A 674 -9.93 -31.15 21.05
N ILE A 675 -10.12 -30.13 21.89
CA ILE A 675 -10.86 -30.26 23.14
C ILE A 675 -12.36 -30.35 22.83
N ASN A 676 -12.91 -31.55 23.01
CA ASN A 676 -14.34 -31.79 23.07
C ASN A 676 -14.95 -30.98 24.26
N PRO A 677 -16.08 -30.25 24.12
CA PRO A 677 -16.56 -29.29 25.15
C PRO A 677 -17.02 -29.90 26.49
N ALA A 678 -16.74 -31.17 26.78
CA ALA A 678 -17.38 -31.93 27.85
C ALA A 678 -16.45 -32.50 28.93
N GLY A 679 -15.16 -32.16 28.97
CA GLY A 679 -14.24 -32.74 29.97
C GLY A 679 -13.14 -31.80 30.42
N ALA A 680 -13.38 -31.03 31.48
CA ALA A 680 -12.35 -30.26 32.15
C ALA A 680 -11.36 -31.20 32.86
N THR A 681 -10.09 -31.22 32.43
CA THR A 681 -8.98 -31.74 33.25
C THR A 681 -7.77 -30.79 33.13
N SER A 682 -7.24 -30.39 34.28
CA SER A 682 -6.03 -29.57 34.41
C SER A 682 -4.80 -30.35 33.98
N PHE A 683 -3.99 -29.80 33.07
CA PHE A 683 -2.69 -30.37 32.70
C PHE A 683 -1.53 -29.50 33.21
N GLN A 684 -0.53 -30.15 33.80
CA GLN A 684 0.71 -29.54 34.24
C GLN A 684 1.84 -30.05 33.32
N MET A 685 2.46 -29.18 32.52
CA MET A 685 3.63 -29.56 31.71
C MET A 685 4.88 -29.58 32.59
N THR A 686 5.45 -30.77 32.78
CA THR A 686 6.78 -30.94 33.37
C THR A 686 7.84 -30.58 32.33
N GLY A 687 8.63 -29.52 32.59
CA GLY A 687 9.77 -29.14 31.73
C GLY A 687 10.10 -27.64 31.65
N SER A 688 9.26 -26.74 32.18
CA SER A 688 9.59 -25.32 32.32
C SER A 688 8.92 -24.77 33.59
N PRO A 689 9.66 -24.20 34.57
CA PRO A 689 9.05 -23.79 35.85
C PRO A 689 8.19 -22.50 35.76
N ARG A 690 7.87 -21.99 34.56
CA ARG A 690 7.40 -20.60 34.38
C ARG A 690 6.06 -20.41 33.68
N LEU A 691 5.21 -21.45 33.56
CA LEU A 691 3.88 -21.31 32.97
C LEU A 691 2.83 -22.11 33.75
N GLN A 692 1.87 -21.43 34.37
CA GLN A 692 0.62 -22.02 34.88
C GLN A 692 -0.55 -21.55 34.00
N ILE A 693 -1.40 -22.49 33.59
CA ILE A 693 -2.63 -22.22 32.85
C ILE A 693 -3.81 -22.43 33.82
N ARG A 694 -4.68 -21.44 33.98
CA ARG A 694 -5.92 -21.55 34.76
C ARG A 694 -7.14 -21.41 33.85
N TYR A 695 -8.09 -22.32 34.02
CA TYR A 695 -9.41 -22.28 33.37
C TYR A 695 -10.45 -21.72 34.34
N ILE A 696 -11.34 -20.85 33.85
CA ILE A 696 -12.61 -20.50 34.51
C ILE A 696 -13.71 -20.66 33.46
N GLY A 697 -14.48 -21.75 33.54
CA GLY A 697 -15.49 -22.10 32.53
C GLY A 697 -14.86 -22.41 31.16
N SER A 698 -15.54 -22.00 30.07
CA SER A 698 -15.15 -22.24 28.67
C SER A 698 -14.19 -21.18 28.08
N ARG A 699 -13.67 -20.25 28.89
CA ARG A 699 -12.74 -19.20 28.42
C ARG A 699 -11.34 -19.35 29.03
N LEU A 700 -10.33 -19.24 28.17
CA LEU A 700 -8.91 -19.20 28.52
C LEU A 700 -8.49 -17.75 28.85
N LEU A 701 -7.93 -17.50 30.04
CA LEU A 701 -7.46 -16.18 30.47
C LEU A 701 -5.92 -16.16 30.56
N VAL A 702 -5.30 -15.53 29.56
CA VAL A 702 -3.95 -14.90 29.45
C VAL A 702 -2.72 -15.58 30.08
N MET A 703 -1.68 -15.77 29.24
CA MET A 703 -0.27 -16.02 29.60
C MET A 703 0.36 -14.80 30.29
N GLN A 704 0.56 -14.85 31.61
CA GLN A 704 1.34 -13.83 32.32
C GLN A 704 2.85 -14.18 32.28
N ARG A 705 3.68 -13.35 31.66
CA ARG A 705 5.14 -13.36 31.89
C ARG A 705 5.40 -12.67 33.24
N LEU A 706 5.95 -13.39 34.22
CA LEU A 706 6.48 -12.77 35.44
C LEU A 706 7.75 -11.95 35.11
N PRO A 707 7.95 -10.75 35.70
CA PRO A 707 9.16 -9.96 35.50
C PRO A 707 10.38 -10.57 36.21
N LEU A 708 11.56 -10.30 35.65
CA LEU A 708 12.88 -10.78 36.11
C LEU A 708 13.25 -10.20 37.49
N LYS A 709 13.74 -11.05 38.39
CA LYS A 709 14.81 -10.71 39.33
C LYS A 709 16.09 -11.39 38.85
#